data_AF-A0A6N2C4L4-F1
#
_entry.id   AF-A0A6N2C4L4-F1
#
_cell.length_a   1.000
_cell.length_b   1.000
_cell.length_c   1.000
_cell.angle_alpha   90.00
_cell.angle_beta   90.00
_cell.angle_gamma   90.00
#
_symmetry.space_group_name_H-M   'P 1'
#
loop_
_entity.id
_entity.type
_entity.pdbx_description
1 polymer ?
#
loop_
_entity_poly.entity_id
_entity_poly.type
_entity_poly.pdbx_seq_one_letter_code
_entity_poly.pdbx_strand_id
1 'polypeptide(L)'
;MDSPRGGPERDKANSTSSSTPLAAVASFWKDFDLEKERITLDEQGLRIAENQENSQKNRRKLAESTRDFKKASSEDKLSLFNSLLKGYQEEVDNLTKRAKYGENAFLNIYQKLYEAPDPYPVIASIAEKDSKLSELESENRKMKVELEEFRMEATHLKNQQATIRRLEERCRQLEQQMEEKVKEIVEIKQRSLAEENQKALEVLKEREQLLQDQLRQAQESVSTMQKLHELAQSQLFEVRAQSEEERAAKQSEFNLLMDEVERAQGRLLSLEREKGLLRSQLQTANEDNDHKNSDNLDADSALENSLYAKEKIISELNVELHKLENTLSNEREEHINEIKKLNSLLNEKEVALEELKKELQTRPTTKLIDDLRKKVKILQAVGYNSIEAEDWEVATSGQEMSKLESLLLDKNRKVEHELTQLKVQLSERISLLESAEAKVVELTAKVNEQQRLIQKLEDDILKGYSSKDRKGTRFDDWDLSESGATEPSENEEQRHVSSDQDQSSMLKVICNQRDRFRTRLRETEEEIRQLKEKIGSLTSELDKTKADNVKLYGKIRYVQDYNSERVISRGSKKYVEDLEGGFSSDVESKYKKMYEDDINPFAAFSKKERDQRYKELGLRDKITLSSGRFLLGNKYARTFVFFYTIGLHILVFTCLYRMSALSYLSHGEESLVSEKNLNLPHAL
;
A
#
# COMPACT_ATOMS: atom_id res chain seq x y z
N MET A 1 -42.41 16.08 -47.48
CA MET A 1 -41.07 16.38 -48.03
C MET A 1 -40.07 15.60 -47.20
N ASP A 2 -39.64 14.38 -47.51
CA ASP A 2 -39.90 13.46 -48.60
C ASP A 2 -39.62 12.04 -48.10
N SER A 3 -40.49 11.11 -48.50
CA SER A 3 -40.22 9.68 -48.45
C SER A 3 -39.23 9.29 -49.56
N PRO A 4 -38.51 8.17 -49.36
CA PRO A 4 -38.38 7.18 -50.42
C PRO A 4 -38.87 5.82 -49.89
N ARG A 5 -39.89 5.18 -50.49
CA ARG A 5 -39.76 4.24 -51.63
C ARG A 5 -38.58 3.30 -51.43
N GLY A 6 -38.68 1.98 -51.36
CA GLY A 6 -39.72 1.00 -51.67
C GLY A 6 -39.01 -0.36 -51.56
N GLY A 7 -39.75 -1.44 -51.26
CA GLY A 7 -39.18 -2.78 -51.03
C GLY A 7 -38.42 -3.35 -52.23
N PRO A 8 -37.85 -4.56 -52.04
CA PRO A 8 -38.70 -5.70 -52.37
C PRO A 8 -38.73 -6.76 -51.27
N GLU A 9 -39.95 -7.12 -50.89
CA GLU A 9 -40.29 -8.49 -50.51
C GLU A 9 -39.76 -9.43 -51.59
N ARG A 10 -38.72 -10.20 -51.28
CA ARG A 10 -38.29 -11.31 -52.15
C ARG A 10 -37.53 -12.34 -51.34
N ASP A 11 -38.28 -13.05 -50.49
CA ASP A 11 -38.01 -14.43 -50.11
C ASP A 11 -39.36 -15.17 -49.96
N LYS A 12 -40.20 -15.10 -51.00
CA LYS A 12 -41.16 -16.17 -51.31
C LYS A 12 -40.41 -17.18 -52.19
N ALA A 13 -39.49 -17.91 -51.57
CA ALA A 13 -38.87 -19.06 -52.19
C ALA A 13 -39.85 -20.25 -52.08
N ASN A 14 -40.44 -20.59 -53.22
CA ASN A 14 -40.95 -21.92 -53.59
C ASN A 14 -41.84 -22.65 -52.57
N SER A 15 -43.10 -22.24 -52.48
CA SER A 15 -44.20 -23.18 -52.22
C SER A 15 -44.54 -23.93 -53.52
N THR A 16 -43.56 -24.65 -54.06
CA THR A 16 -43.77 -25.60 -55.15
C THR A 16 -44.53 -26.80 -54.61
N SER A 17 -45.82 -26.88 -54.94
CA SER A 17 -46.48 -28.11 -55.39
C SER A 17 -46.01 -29.41 -54.74
N SER A 18 -46.33 -29.59 -53.46
CA SER A 18 -46.58 -30.91 -52.92
C SER A 18 -47.85 -30.81 -52.10
N SER A 19 -48.94 -31.40 -52.59
CA SER A 19 -50.05 -31.78 -51.72
C SER A 19 -49.46 -32.53 -50.54
N THR A 20 -49.33 -31.85 -49.40
CA THR A 20 -48.65 -32.42 -48.24
C THR A 20 -49.38 -33.71 -47.85
N PRO A 21 -48.67 -34.77 -47.45
CA PRO A 21 -49.31 -35.99 -46.94
C PRO A 21 -50.37 -35.69 -45.87
N LEU A 22 -50.18 -34.59 -45.11
CA LEU A 22 -51.17 -34.02 -44.20
C LEU A 22 -52.50 -33.64 -44.85
N ALA A 23 -52.49 -32.95 -45.99
CA ALA A 23 -53.72 -32.53 -46.65
C ALA A 23 -54.52 -33.74 -47.18
N ALA A 24 -53.82 -34.76 -47.69
CA ALA A 24 -54.42 -36.00 -48.18
C ALA A 24 -55.00 -36.86 -47.04
N VAL A 25 -54.26 -37.00 -45.93
CA VAL A 25 -54.76 -37.69 -44.72
C VAL A 25 -55.95 -36.94 -44.13
N ALA A 26 -55.85 -35.62 -43.98
CA ALA A 26 -56.93 -34.80 -43.42
C ALA A 26 -58.20 -34.81 -44.29
N SER A 27 -58.07 -34.75 -45.62
CA SER A 27 -59.22 -34.86 -46.52
C SER A 27 -59.85 -36.25 -46.45
N PHE A 28 -59.04 -37.31 -46.48
CA PHE A 28 -59.55 -38.68 -46.41
C PHE A 28 -60.33 -38.92 -45.10
N TRP A 29 -59.77 -38.59 -43.95
CA TRP A 29 -60.45 -38.84 -42.66
C TRP A 29 -61.66 -37.94 -42.43
N LYS A 30 -61.70 -36.77 -43.07
CA LYS A 30 -62.88 -35.92 -43.11
C LYS A 30 -63.98 -36.54 -43.98
N ASP A 31 -63.62 -37.05 -45.16
CA ASP A 31 -64.58 -37.63 -46.11
C ASP A 31 -65.04 -39.04 -45.70
N PHE A 32 -64.17 -39.81 -45.02
CA PHE A 32 -64.49 -41.11 -44.44
C PHE A 32 -65.54 -41.00 -43.34
N ASP A 33 -65.59 -39.86 -42.63
CA ASP A 33 -66.58 -39.55 -41.59
C ASP A 33 -66.81 -40.75 -40.65
N LEU A 34 -65.80 -41.02 -39.82
CA LEU A 34 -65.77 -42.18 -38.93
C LEU A 34 -67.05 -42.31 -38.08
N GLU A 35 -67.66 -41.19 -37.68
CA GLU A 35 -68.87 -41.19 -36.86
C GLU A 35 -70.06 -41.75 -37.63
N LYS A 36 -70.23 -41.34 -38.89
CA LYS A 36 -71.30 -41.86 -39.76
C LYS A 36 -71.08 -43.33 -40.14
N GLU A 37 -69.84 -43.72 -40.42
CA GLU A 37 -69.50 -45.12 -40.70
C GLU A 37 -69.76 -46.01 -39.48
N ARG A 38 -69.41 -45.54 -38.26
CA ARG A 38 -69.68 -46.27 -37.02
C ARG A 38 -71.17 -46.61 -36.86
N ILE A 39 -72.07 -45.66 -37.13
CA ILE A 39 -73.53 -45.91 -37.10
C ILE A 39 -73.92 -47.01 -38.10
N THR A 40 -73.36 -46.95 -39.31
CA THR A 40 -73.62 -47.96 -40.35
C THR A 40 -73.12 -49.35 -39.96
N LEU A 41 -71.96 -49.42 -39.29
CA LEU A 41 -71.40 -50.65 -38.75
C LEU A 41 -72.24 -51.25 -37.64
N ASP A 42 -72.74 -50.41 -36.74
CA ASP A 42 -73.62 -50.83 -35.65
C ASP A 42 -74.92 -51.44 -36.23
N GLU A 43 -75.54 -50.80 -37.23
CA GLU A 43 -76.71 -51.35 -37.93
C GLU A 43 -76.42 -52.68 -38.63
N GLN A 44 -75.26 -52.80 -39.31
CA GLN A 44 -74.86 -54.04 -39.96
C GLN A 44 -74.61 -55.16 -38.96
N GLY A 45 -73.96 -54.86 -37.83
CA GLY A 45 -73.71 -55.79 -36.74
C GLY A 45 -75.01 -56.33 -36.13
N LEU A 46 -75.98 -55.44 -35.87
CA LEU A 46 -77.30 -55.83 -35.39
C LEU A 46 -78.02 -56.77 -36.37
N ARG A 47 -77.99 -56.48 -37.68
CA ARG A 47 -78.60 -57.34 -38.70
C ARG A 47 -77.89 -58.69 -38.84
N ILE A 48 -76.58 -58.76 -38.66
CA ILE A 48 -75.85 -60.04 -38.64
C ILE A 48 -76.31 -60.89 -37.46
N ALA A 49 -76.42 -60.29 -36.27
CA ALA A 49 -76.90 -60.97 -35.07
C ALA A 49 -78.34 -61.49 -35.24
N GLU A 50 -79.24 -60.66 -35.79
CA GLU A 50 -80.63 -61.06 -36.08
C GLU A 50 -80.70 -62.20 -37.10
N ASN A 51 -79.93 -62.13 -38.19
CA ASN A 51 -79.87 -63.21 -39.18
C ASN A 51 -79.29 -64.52 -38.61
N GLN A 52 -78.36 -64.41 -37.66
CA GLN A 52 -77.82 -65.57 -36.94
C GLN A 52 -78.89 -66.21 -36.06
N GLU A 53 -79.65 -65.42 -35.29
CA GLU A 53 -80.75 -65.89 -34.45
C GLU A 53 -81.87 -66.54 -35.27
N ASN A 54 -82.26 -65.91 -36.38
CA ASN A 54 -83.29 -66.42 -37.28
C ASN A 54 -82.91 -67.77 -37.91
N SER A 55 -81.66 -67.94 -38.35
CA SER A 55 -81.18 -69.23 -38.85
C SER A 55 -81.15 -70.30 -37.75
N GLN A 56 -80.81 -69.95 -36.50
CA GLN A 56 -80.90 -70.91 -35.38
C GLN A 56 -82.35 -71.34 -35.12
N LYS A 57 -83.31 -70.41 -35.15
CA LYS A 57 -84.75 -70.71 -35.01
C LYS A 57 -85.26 -71.59 -36.14
N ASN A 58 -84.95 -71.26 -37.39
CA ASN A 58 -85.35 -72.05 -38.57
C ASN A 58 -84.74 -73.45 -38.56
N ARG A 59 -83.47 -73.59 -38.17
CA ARG A 59 -82.82 -74.89 -38.01
C ARG A 59 -83.54 -75.78 -37.00
N ARG A 60 -83.97 -75.22 -35.86
CA ARG A 60 -84.77 -75.95 -34.85
C ARG A 60 -86.12 -76.40 -35.43
N LYS A 61 -86.84 -75.49 -36.10
CA LYS A 61 -88.12 -75.80 -36.76
C LYS A 61 -87.99 -76.90 -37.80
N LEU A 62 -86.95 -76.86 -38.65
CA LEU A 62 -86.70 -77.90 -39.64
C LEU A 62 -86.38 -79.26 -39.01
N ALA A 63 -85.63 -79.29 -37.91
CA ALA A 63 -85.37 -80.52 -37.17
C ALA A 63 -86.65 -81.15 -36.62
N GLU A 64 -87.58 -80.33 -36.11
CA GLU A 64 -88.90 -80.75 -35.64
C GLU A 64 -89.78 -81.26 -36.79
N SER A 65 -89.91 -80.49 -37.88
CA SER A 65 -90.68 -80.92 -39.07
C SER A 65 -90.12 -82.19 -39.72
N THR A 66 -88.79 -82.38 -39.70
CA THR A 66 -88.16 -83.62 -40.17
C THR A 66 -88.47 -84.80 -39.27
N ARG A 67 -88.52 -84.58 -37.96
CA ARG A 67 -88.90 -85.61 -36.98
C ARG A 67 -90.37 -85.99 -37.13
N ASP A 68 -91.25 -85.03 -37.36
CA ASP A 68 -92.69 -85.26 -37.50
C ASP A 68 -93.01 -85.94 -38.83
N PHE A 69 -92.32 -85.58 -39.92
CA PHE A 69 -92.37 -86.29 -41.21
C PHE A 69 -91.99 -87.77 -41.07
N LYS A 70 -90.96 -88.11 -40.26
CA LYS A 70 -90.57 -89.51 -40.02
C LYS A 70 -91.68 -90.32 -39.33
N LYS A 71 -92.50 -89.69 -38.48
CA LYS A 71 -93.58 -90.32 -37.70
C LYS A 71 -94.93 -90.42 -38.44
N ALA A 72 -95.11 -89.69 -39.52
CA ALA A 72 -96.36 -89.62 -40.27
C ALA A 72 -96.73 -90.93 -41.01
N SER A 73 -98.02 -91.12 -41.30
CA SER A 73 -98.56 -92.26 -42.07
C SER A 73 -98.16 -92.20 -43.56
N SER A 74 -98.35 -93.28 -44.33
CA SER A 74 -97.93 -93.32 -45.75
C SER A 74 -98.68 -92.33 -46.65
N GLU A 75 -99.94 -92.00 -46.35
CA GLU A 75 -100.71 -90.95 -47.05
C GLU A 75 -100.25 -89.54 -46.62
N ASP A 76 -100.00 -89.32 -45.32
CA ASP A 76 -99.58 -88.01 -44.78
C ASP A 76 -98.13 -87.65 -45.15
N LYS A 77 -97.27 -88.65 -45.38
CA LYS A 77 -95.89 -88.41 -45.85
C LYS A 77 -95.87 -87.72 -47.21
N LEU A 78 -96.76 -88.09 -48.14
CA LEU A 78 -96.81 -87.45 -49.45
C LEU A 78 -97.19 -85.97 -49.36
N SER A 79 -98.08 -85.59 -48.43
CA SER A 79 -98.47 -84.20 -48.22
C SER A 79 -97.40 -83.38 -47.49
N LEU A 80 -96.75 -83.95 -46.47
CA LEU A 80 -95.70 -83.28 -45.68
C LEU A 80 -94.36 -83.15 -46.41
N PHE A 81 -94.06 -84.05 -47.37
CA PHE A 81 -92.79 -84.05 -48.10
C PHE A 81 -92.54 -82.74 -48.85
N ASN A 82 -93.55 -82.23 -49.56
CA ASN A 82 -93.43 -80.98 -50.31
C ASN A 82 -93.19 -79.78 -49.39
N SER A 83 -93.83 -79.74 -48.21
CA SER A 83 -93.61 -78.70 -47.22
C SER A 83 -92.21 -78.76 -46.60
N LEU A 84 -91.71 -79.97 -46.31
CA LEU A 84 -90.39 -80.16 -45.72
C LEU A 84 -89.26 -79.83 -46.71
N LEU A 85 -89.38 -80.27 -47.96
CA LEU A 85 -88.43 -79.96 -49.03
C LEU A 85 -88.35 -78.44 -49.24
N LYS A 86 -89.50 -77.78 -49.30
CA LYS A 86 -89.58 -76.32 -49.42
C LYS A 86 -88.92 -75.62 -48.22
N GLY A 87 -89.14 -76.11 -47.00
CA GLY A 87 -88.48 -75.57 -45.80
C GLY A 87 -86.96 -75.70 -45.82
N TYR A 88 -86.42 -76.85 -46.28
CA TYR A 88 -84.98 -77.02 -46.44
C TYR A 88 -84.39 -76.11 -47.52
N GLN A 89 -85.10 -75.96 -48.65
CA GLN A 89 -84.71 -75.03 -49.71
C GLN A 89 -84.68 -73.59 -49.19
N GLU A 90 -85.73 -73.15 -48.48
CA GLU A 90 -85.81 -71.81 -47.88
C GLU A 90 -84.67 -71.55 -46.88
N GLU A 91 -84.28 -72.52 -46.05
CA GLU A 91 -83.16 -72.33 -45.11
C GLU A 91 -81.79 -72.31 -45.83
N VAL A 92 -81.58 -73.11 -46.87
CA VAL A 92 -80.36 -73.03 -47.69
C VAL A 92 -80.25 -71.67 -48.37
N ASP A 93 -81.36 -71.15 -48.90
CA ASP A 93 -81.42 -69.81 -49.48
C ASP A 93 -81.16 -68.72 -48.44
N ASN A 94 -81.73 -68.84 -47.23
CA ASN A 94 -81.52 -67.90 -46.13
C ASN A 94 -80.07 -67.93 -45.60
N LEU A 95 -79.46 -69.11 -45.51
CA LEU A 95 -78.04 -69.26 -45.15
C LEU A 95 -77.13 -68.61 -46.19
N THR A 96 -77.44 -68.80 -47.47
CA THR A 96 -76.70 -68.16 -48.57
C THR A 96 -76.85 -66.64 -48.53
N LYS A 97 -78.06 -66.12 -48.25
CA LYS A 97 -78.29 -64.68 -48.07
C LYS A 97 -77.52 -64.13 -46.87
N ARG A 98 -77.48 -64.84 -45.73
CA ARG A 98 -76.72 -64.44 -44.54
C ARG A 98 -75.22 -64.39 -44.83
N ALA A 99 -74.68 -65.43 -45.48
CA ALA A 99 -73.26 -65.48 -45.83
C ALA A 99 -72.88 -64.30 -46.73
N LYS A 100 -73.64 -64.08 -47.82
CA LYS A 100 -73.44 -62.93 -48.71
C LYS A 100 -73.56 -61.59 -47.99
N TYR A 101 -74.50 -61.45 -47.06
CA TYR A 101 -74.65 -60.21 -46.29
C TYR A 101 -73.43 -59.94 -45.40
N GLY A 102 -72.95 -60.94 -44.67
CA GLY A 102 -71.76 -60.82 -43.82
C GLY A 102 -70.48 -60.57 -44.63
N GLU A 103 -70.30 -61.27 -45.74
CA GLU A 103 -69.17 -61.09 -46.66
C GLU A 103 -69.18 -59.67 -47.27
N ASN A 104 -70.34 -59.20 -47.75
CA ASN A 104 -70.47 -57.85 -48.30
C ASN A 104 -70.23 -56.77 -47.25
N ALA A 105 -70.71 -56.96 -46.02
CA ALA A 105 -70.46 -56.03 -44.92
C ALA A 105 -68.95 -55.95 -44.60
N PHE A 106 -68.27 -57.10 -44.49
CA PHE A 106 -66.83 -57.15 -44.24
C PHE A 106 -66.03 -56.51 -45.39
N LEU A 107 -66.32 -56.87 -46.64
CA LEU A 107 -65.58 -56.36 -47.80
C LEU A 107 -65.74 -54.85 -47.98
N ASN A 108 -66.93 -54.30 -47.67
CA ASN A 108 -67.18 -52.86 -47.71
C ASN A 108 -66.23 -52.09 -46.76
N ILE A 109 -66.07 -52.58 -45.53
CA ILE A 109 -65.17 -51.98 -44.53
C ILE A 109 -63.71 -52.15 -44.93
N TYR A 110 -63.35 -53.37 -45.33
CA TYR A 110 -62.00 -53.69 -45.74
C TYR A 110 -61.55 -52.80 -46.89
N GLN A 111 -62.39 -52.59 -47.91
CA GLN A 111 -62.06 -51.70 -49.03
C GLN A 111 -61.83 -50.26 -48.56
N LYS A 112 -62.73 -49.72 -47.73
CA LYS A 112 -62.59 -48.34 -47.23
C LYS A 112 -61.34 -48.15 -46.37
N LEU A 113 -61.00 -49.12 -45.51
CA LEU A 113 -59.80 -49.06 -44.68
C LEU A 113 -58.52 -49.33 -45.47
N TYR A 114 -58.57 -50.14 -46.52
CA TYR A 114 -57.43 -50.40 -47.39
C TYR A 114 -57.04 -49.18 -48.22
N GLU A 115 -58.03 -48.38 -48.63
CA GLU A 115 -57.82 -47.11 -49.34
C GLU A 115 -57.36 -45.97 -48.40
N ALA A 116 -57.37 -46.17 -47.07
CA ALA A 116 -57.01 -45.15 -46.11
C ALA A 116 -55.50 -44.88 -46.07
N PRO A 117 -55.06 -43.62 -46.23
CA PRO A 117 -53.67 -43.24 -46.05
C PRO A 117 -53.26 -43.32 -44.57
N ASP A 118 -52.05 -43.84 -44.30
CA ASP A 118 -51.50 -43.96 -42.95
C ASP A 118 -51.31 -42.57 -42.29
N PRO A 119 -51.98 -42.29 -41.15
CA PRO A 119 -51.85 -41.01 -40.44
C PRO A 119 -50.56 -40.88 -39.61
N TYR A 120 -49.88 -41.98 -39.25
CA TYR A 120 -48.76 -41.95 -38.32
C TYR A 120 -47.57 -41.08 -38.79
N PRO A 121 -47.09 -41.16 -40.04
CA PRO A 121 -45.95 -40.35 -40.50
C PRO A 121 -46.21 -38.85 -40.43
N VAL A 122 -47.46 -38.45 -40.67
CA VAL A 122 -47.89 -37.05 -40.59
C VAL A 122 -47.91 -36.55 -39.15
N ILE A 123 -48.50 -37.33 -38.24
CA ILE A 123 -48.58 -36.98 -36.81
C ILE A 123 -47.17 -36.93 -36.20
N ALA A 124 -46.30 -37.88 -36.53
CA ALA A 124 -44.91 -37.88 -36.09
C ALA A 124 -44.16 -36.63 -36.59
N SER A 125 -44.34 -36.25 -37.87
CA SER A 125 -43.74 -35.02 -38.42
C SER A 125 -44.26 -33.75 -37.75
N ILE A 126 -45.55 -33.70 -37.40
CA ILE A 126 -46.14 -32.57 -36.69
C ILE A 126 -45.57 -32.48 -35.27
N ALA A 127 -45.51 -33.59 -34.54
CA ALA A 127 -44.96 -33.63 -33.18
C ALA A 127 -43.49 -33.18 -33.15
N GLU A 128 -42.68 -33.61 -34.13
CA GLU A 128 -41.29 -33.15 -34.25
C GLU A 128 -41.20 -31.65 -34.56
N LYS A 129 -42.05 -31.13 -35.46
CA LYS A 129 -42.11 -29.70 -35.78
C LYS A 129 -42.58 -28.86 -34.61
N ASP A 130 -43.53 -29.35 -33.82
CA ASP A 130 -44.06 -28.65 -32.65
C ASP A 130 -43.00 -28.56 -31.53
N SER A 131 -42.21 -29.64 -31.34
CA SER A 131 -41.04 -29.62 -30.45
C SER A 131 -40.02 -28.58 -30.90
N LYS A 132 -39.66 -28.56 -32.19
CA LYS A 132 -38.74 -27.56 -32.75
C LYS A 132 -39.27 -26.13 -32.65
N LEU A 133 -40.58 -25.94 -32.84
CA LEU A 133 -41.21 -24.63 -32.70
C LEU A 133 -41.13 -24.13 -31.25
N SER A 134 -41.41 -25.01 -30.27
CA SER A 134 -41.29 -24.69 -28.84
C SER A 134 -39.86 -24.32 -28.44
N GLU A 135 -38.86 -25.06 -28.95
CA GLU A 135 -37.44 -24.75 -28.76
C GLU A 135 -37.10 -23.36 -29.33
N LEU A 136 -37.46 -23.10 -30.59
CA LEU A 136 -37.23 -21.81 -31.26
C LEU A 136 -37.95 -20.65 -30.55
N GLU A 137 -39.17 -20.85 -30.07
CA GLU A 137 -39.88 -19.84 -29.27
C GLU A 137 -39.16 -19.53 -27.97
N SER A 138 -38.62 -20.56 -27.30
CA SER A 138 -37.85 -20.38 -26.07
C SER A 138 -36.56 -19.61 -26.32
N GLU A 139 -35.85 -19.90 -27.41
CA GLU A 139 -34.65 -19.18 -27.84
C GLU A 139 -34.99 -17.74 -28.20
N ASN A 140 -36.07 -17.51 -28.94
CA ASN A 140 -36.52 -16.16 -29.31
C ASN A 140 -36.86 -15.32 -28.06
N ARG A 141 -37.47 -15.93 -27.03
CA ARG A 141 -37.71 -15.28 -25.74
C ARG A 141 -36.40 -14.94 -25.03
N LYS A 142 -35.43 -15.85 -24.99
CA LYS A 142 -34.10 -15.59 -24.41
C LYS A 142 -33.38 -14.46 -25.12
N MET A 143 -33.31 -14.51 -26.45
CA MET A 143 -32.69 -13.45 -27.26
C MET A 143 -33.34 -12.08 -27.05
N LYS A 144 -34.67 -12.02 -26.87
CA LYS A 144 -35.37 -10.77 -26.54
C LYS A 144 -34.99 -10.22 -25.17
N VAL A 145 -34.83 -11.08 -24.18
CA VAL A 145 -34.39 -10.67 -22.83
C VAL A 145 -32.95 -10.15 -22.89
N GLU A 146 -32.05 -10.88 -23.54
CA GLU A 146 -30.65 -10.46 -23.72
C GLU A 146 -30.56 -9.12 -24.46
N LEU A 147 -31.35 -8.92 -25.51
CA LEU A 147 -31.40 -7.63 -26.23
C LEU A 147 -31.89 -6.48 -25.34
N GLU A 148 -32.84 -6.72 -24.44
CA GLU A 148 -33.33 -5.69 -23.53
C GLU A 148 -32.32 -5.39 -22.42
N GLU A 149 -31.62 -6.41 -21.91
CA GLU A 149 -30.48 -6.25 -21.01
C GLU A 149 -29.37 -5.40 -21.65
N PHE A 150 -28.97 -5.72 -22.89
CA PHE A 150 -27.99 -4.91 -23.62
C PHE A 150 -28.46 -3.48 -23.87
N ARG A 151 -29.75 -3.25 -24.11
CA ARG A 151 -30.30 -1.89 -24.22
C ARG A 151 -30.21 -1.15 -22.90
N MET A 152 -30.58 -1.78 -21.79
CA MET A 152 -30.46 -1.18 -20.46
C MET A 152 -28.99 -0.83 -20.14
N GLU A 153 -28.07 -1.75 -20.39
CA GLU A 153 -26.64 -1.52 -20.22
C GLU A 153 -26.13 -0.37 -21.09
N ALA A 154 -26.54 -0.28 -22.36
CA ALA A 154 -26.17 0.82 -23.25
C ALA A 154 -26.67 2.18 -22.73
N THR A 155 -27.89 2.24 -22.18
CA THR A 155 -28.40 3.47 -21.56
C THR A 155 -27.64 3.84 -20.29
N HIS A 156 -27.28 2.85 -19.47
CA HIS A 156 -26.49 3.06 -18.27
C HIS A 156 -25.07 3.55 -18.60
N LEU A 157 -24.42 2.95 -19.60
CA LEU A 157 -23.11 3.40 -20.12
C LEU A 157 -23.19 4.84 -20.66
N LYS A 158 -24.26 5.20 -21.37
CA LYS A 158 -24.46 6.58 -21.85
C LYS A 158 -24.59 7.57 -20.69
N ASN A 159 -25.30 7.20 -19.62
CA ASN A 159 -25.43 8.02 -18.42
C ASN A 159 -24.09 8.15 -17.68
N GLN A 160 -23.32 7.07 -17.57
CA GLN A 160 -21.97 7.10 -17.01
C GLN A 160 -21.04 8.02 -17.82
N GLN A 161 -21.09 7.96 -19.15
CA GLN A 161 -20.29 8.84 -20.01
C GLN A 161 -20.66 10.32 -19.82
N ALA A 162 -21.93 10.63 -19.60
CA ALA A 162 -22.35 12.01 -19.26
C ALA A 162 -21.79 12.46 -17.91
N THR A 163 -21.75 11.57 -16.90
CA THR A 163 -21.15 11.87 -15.59
C THR A 163 -19.64 12.06 -15.69
N ILE A 164 -18.93 11.21 -16.44
CA ILE A 164 -17.49 11.32 -16.68
C ILE A 164 -17.16 12.69 -17.31
N ARG A 165 -17.89 13.11 -18.35
CA ARG A 165 -17.68 14.43 -18.98
C ARG A 165 -17.86 15.60 -18.01
N ARG A 166 -18.83 15.54 -17.08
CA ARG A 166 -19.00 16.58 -16.06
C ARG A 166 -17.85 16.59 -15.06
N LEU A 167 -17.33 15.41 -14.71
CA LEU A 167 -16.20 15.29 -13.79
C LEU A 167 -14.89 15.74 -14.44
N GLU A 168 -14.67 15.43 -15.73
CA GLU A 168 -13.55 15.93 -16.52
C GLU A 168 -13.57 17.47 -16.62
N GLU A 169 -14.73 18.06 -16.92
CA GLU A 169 -14.89 19.52 -16.97
C GLU A 169 -14.61 20.16 -15.61
N ARG A 170 -15.05 19.54 -14.53
CA ARG A 170 -14.77 20.01 -13.16
C ARG A 170 -13.29 19.90 -12.80
N CYS A 171 -12.64 18.79 -13.15
CA CYS A 171 -11.19 18.62 -12.97
C CYS A 171 -10.39 19.64 -13.76
N ARG A 172 -10.86 20.05 -14.94
CA ARG A 172 -10.24 21.13 -15.73
C ARG A 172 -10.40 22.51 -15.07
N GLN A 173 -11.55 22.78 -14.44
CA GLN A 173 -11.85 24.06 -13.77
C GLN A 173 -11.01 24.29 -12.50
N LEU A 174 -11.08 23.41 -11.49
CA LEU A 174 -9.90 22.58 -11.29
C LEU A 174 -8.49 23.15 -11.30
N GLU A 175 -7.77 22.48 -12.18
CA GLU A 175 -6.43 22.75 -12.64
C GLU A 175 -6.26 24.23 -13.05
N GLN A 176 -7.23 24.82 -13.75
CA GLN A 176 -7.16 26.22 -14.14
C GLN A 176 -7.14 27.16 -12.91
N GLN A 177 -8.00 26.94 -11.91
CA GLN A 177 -7.98 27.74 -10.69
C GLN A 177 -6.67 27.55 -9.91
N MET A 178 -6.12 26.35 -9.88
CA MET A 178 -4.83 26.10 -9.23
C MET A 178 -3.70 26.80 -9.99
N GLU A 179 -3.70 26.75 -11.31
CA GLU A 179 -2.71 27.43 -12.17
C GLU A 179 -2.76 28.95 -11.99
N GLU A 180 -3.97 29.53 -11.92
CA GLU A 180 -4.17 30.96 -11.63
C GLU A 180 -3.64 31.33 -10.23
N LYS A 181 -3.94 30.52 -9.20
CA LYS A 181 -3.41 30.74 -7.84
C LYS A 181 -1.89 30.61 -7.78
N VAL A 182 -1.31 29.63 -8.47
CA VAL A 182 0.15 29.46 -8.55
C VAL A 182 0.77 30.67 -9.24
N LYS A 183 0.17 31.15 -10.34
CA LYS A 183 0.64 32.35 -11.05
C LYS A 183 0.58 33.59 -10.15
N GLU A 184 -0.51 33.78 -9.40
CA GLU A 184 -0.64 34.88 -8.44
C GLU A 184 0.43 34.82 -7.35
N ILE A 185 0.67 33.64 -6.75
CA ILE A 185 1.70 33.45 -5.72
C ILE A 185 3.10 33.74 -6.28
N VAL A 186 3.40 33.28 -7.50
CA VAL A 186 4.67 33.53 -8.17
C VAL A 186 4.84 35.03 -8.43
N GLU A 187 3.81 35.72 -8.92
CA GLU A 187 3.86 37.17 -9.12
C GLU A 187 4.10 37.92 -7.80
N ILE A 188 3.40 37.56 -6.72
CA ILE A 188 3.61 38.15 -5.40
C ILE A 188 5.03 37.91 -4.91
N LYS A 189 5.56 36.69 -5.07
CA LYS A 189 6.91 36.36 -4.63
C LYS A 189 7.97 37.09 -5.45
N GLN A 190 7.75 37.22 -6.76
CA GLN A 190 8.63 37.97 -7.65
C GLN A 190 8.65 39.47 -7.28
N ARG A 191 7.49 40.08 -6.98
CA ARG A 191 7.43 41.46 -6.48
C ARG A 191 8.14 41.62 -5.13
N SER A 192 7.88 40.73 -4.18
CA SER A 192 8.54 40.75 -2.87
C SER A 192 10.07 40.62 -2.97
N LEU A 193 10.58 39.77 -3.87
CA LEU A 193 12.01 39.59 -4.08
C LEU A 193 12.63 40.80 -4.80
N ALA A 194 11.90 41.43 -5.72
CA ALA A 194 12.31 42.69 -6.33
C ALA A 194 12.40 43.82 -5.29
N GLU A 195 11.41 43.94 -4.40
CA GLU A 195 11.43 44.91 -3.30
C GLU A 195 12.59 44.67 -2.31
N GLU A 196 12.86 43.42 -1.95
CA GLU A 196 13.99 43.07 -1.07
C GLU A 196 15.34 43.38 -1.72
N ASN A 197 15.51 43.04 -3.00
CA ASN A 197 16.69 43.39 -3.77
C ASN A 197 16.87 44.91 -3.88
N GLN A 198 15.79 45.66 -4.11
CA GLN A 198 15.85 47.12 -4.16
C GLN A 198 16.30 47.70 -2.82
N LYS A 199 15.72 47.26 -1.70
CA LYS A 199 16.14 47.70 -0.35
C LYS A 199 17.60 47.36 -0.06
N ALA A 200 18.04 46.16 -0.43
CA ALA A 200 19.43 45.76 -0.27
C ALA A 200 20.38 46.67 -1.07
N LEU A 201 19.98 47.03 -2.30
CA LEU A 201 20.75 47.93 -3.16
C LEU A 201 20.78 49.36 -2.60
N GLU A 202 19.69 49.85 -2.03
CA GLU A 202 19.63 51.14 -1.34
C GLU A 202 20.57 51.17 -0.12
N VAL A 203 20.54 50.14 0.74
CA VAL A 203 21.45 50.03 1.89
C VAL A 203 22.92 49.96 1.46
N LEU A 204 23.23 49.20 0.40
CA LEU A 204 24.59 49.13 -0.13
C LEU A 204 25.05 50.50 -0.67
N LYS A 205 24.15 51.24 -1.33
CA LYS A 205 24.42 52.58 -1.84
C LYS A 205 24.65 53.60 -0.71
N GLU A 206 23.85 53.56 0.34
CA GLU A 206 24.06 54.39 1.53
C GLU A 206 25.38 54.08 2.23
N ARG A 207 25.73 52.79 2.35
CA ARG A 207 27.02 52.36 2.88
C ARG A 207 28.18 52.84 2.01
N GLU A 208 28.06 52.75 0.69
CA GLU A 208 29.06 53.25 -0.25
C GLU A 208 29.26 54.77 -0.09
N GLN A 209 28.17 55.52 0.03
CA GLN A 209 28.23 56.97 0.30
C GLN A 209 28.92 57.29 1.62
N LEU A 210 28.58 56.59 2.71
CA LEU A 210 29.25 56.78 4.00
C LEU A 210 30.75 56.47 3.93
N LEU A 211 31.14 55.41 3.22
CA LEU A 211 32.55 55.07 3.01
C LEU A 211 33.26 56.11 2.15
N GLN A 212 32.61 56.64 1.12
CA GLN A 212 33.14 57.75 0.31
C GLN A 212 33.33 59.01 1.16
N ASP A 213 32.39 59.33 2.05
CA ASP A 213 32.50 60.46 2.97
C ASP A 213 33.63 60.30 3.97
N GLN A 214 33.78 59.11 4.57
CA GLN A 214 34.92 58.80 5.45
C GLN A 214 36.25 58.89 4.72
N LEU A 215 36.32 58.37 3.48
CA LEU A 215 37.50 58.47 2.64
C LEU A 215 37.85 59.93 2.35
N ARG A 216 36.85 60.75 1.98
CA ARG A 216 37.03 62.19 1.76
C ARG A 216 37.53 62.90 3.02
N GLN A 217 36.93 62.61 4.18
CA GLN A 217 37.36 63.19 5.46
C GLN A 217 38.81 62.79 5.82
N ALA A 218 39.18 61.53 5.59
CA ALA A 218 40.56 61.06 5.78
C ALA A 218 41.53 61.70 4.79
N GLN A 219 41.14 61.91 3.53
CA GLN A 219 41.96 62.63 2.55
C GLN A 219 42.14 64.10 2.92
N GLU A 220 41.09 64.77 3.40
CA GLU A 220 41.16 66.15 3.90
C GLU A 220 42.04 66.25 5.15
N SER A 221 41.95 65.31 6.08
CA SER A 221 42.80 65.29 7.27
C SER A 221 44.27 65.05 6.92
N VAL A 222 44.56 64.15 5.96
CA VAL A 222 45.92 63.97 5.42
C VAL A 222 46.41 65.23 4.72
N SER A 223 45.58 65.88 3.89
CA SER A 223 45.95 67.14 3.22
C SER A 223 46.24 68.26 4.21
N THR A 224 45.45 68.39 5.27
CA THR A 224 45.69 69.38 6.34
C THR A 224 46.95 69.06 7.13
N MET A 225 47.22 67.79 7.45
CA MET A 225 48.48 67.35 8.05
C MET A 225 49.69 67.65 7.14
N GLN A 226 49.58 67.40 5.84
CA GLN A 226 50.61 67.75 4.87
C GLN A 226 50.89 69.25 4.85
N LYS A 227 49.85 70.10 4.79
CA LYS A 227 50.00 71.56 4.85
C LYS A 227 50.63 72.04 6.16
N LEU A 228 50.21 71.46 7.29
CA LEU A 228 50.81 71.77 8.60
C LEU A 228 52.28 71.32 8.66
N HIS A 229 52.60 70.18 8.07
CA HIS A 229 53.97 69.69 7.98
C HIS A 229 54.83 70.61 7.11
N GLU A 230 54.34 71.04 5.94
CA GLU A 230 55.02 72.02 5.08
C GLU A 230 55.23 73.36 5.80
N LEU A 231 54.23 73.86 6.53
CA LEU A 231 54.36 75.07 7.36
C LEU A 231 55.38 74.92 8.49
N ALA A 232 55.36 73.80 9.20
CA ALA A 232 56.35 73.52 10.25
C ALA A 232 57.76 73.40 9.65
N GLN A 233 57.90 72.77 8.49
CA GLN A 233 59.16 72.65 7.78
C GLN A 233 59.68 74.02 7.29
N SER A 234 58.81 74.89 6.78
CA SER A 234 59.20 76.25 6.39
C SER A 234 59.62 77.09 7.60
N GLN A 235 58.90 77.00 8.72
CA GLN A 235 59.29 77.67 9.97
C GLN A 235 60.63 77.15 10.50
N LEU A 236 60.88 75.84 10.46
CA LEU A 236 62.18 75.28 10.83
C LEU A 236 63.30 75.79 9.91
N PHE A 237 63.04 75.91 8.61
CA PHE A 237 64.00 76.47 7.67
C PHE A 237 64.27 77.96 7.95
N GLU A 238 63.24 78.73 8.28
CA GLU A 238 63.36 80.15 8.64
C GLU A 238 64.13 80.36 9.95
N VAL A 239 63.82 79.59 11.00
CA VAL A 239 64.57 79.61 12.27
C VAL A 239 66.02 79.19 12.06
N ARG A 240 66.26 78.18 11.21
CA ARG A 240 67.61 77.77 10.85
C ARG A 240 68.35 78.88 10.10
N ALA A 241 67.71 79.55 9.15
CA ALA A 241 68.28 80.67 8.42
C ALA A 241 68.60 81.85 9.35
N GLN A 242 67.68 82.21 10.26
CA GLN A 242 67.90 83.25 11.28
C GLN A 242 69.05 82.86 12.23
N SER A 243 69.13 81.60 12.65
CA SER A 243 70.24 81.12 13.48
C SER A 243 71.58 81.16 12.74
N GLU A 244 71.61 80.80 11.46
CA GLU A 244 72.78 80.91 10.60
C GLU A 244 73.19 82.37 10.37
N GLU A 245 72.23 83.29 10.21
CA GLU A 245 72.45 84.74 10.12
C GLU A 245 72.98 85.31 11.45
N GLU A 246 72.37 84.99 12.58
CA GLU A 246 72.84 85.43 13.91
C GLU A 246 74.24 84.88 14.20
N ARG A 247 74.51 83.62 13.82
CA ARG A 247 75.84 83.03 13.91
C ARG A 247 76.84 83.76 13.03
N ALA A 248 76.47 84.14 11.81
CA ALA A 248 77.33 84.93 10.92
C ALA A 248 77.57 86.34 11.46
N ALA A 249 76.54 87.01 11.99
CA ALA A 249 76.64 88.32 12.64
C ALA A 249 77.58 88.26 13.85
N LYS A 250 77.39 87.31 14.77
CA LYS A 250 78.28 87.08 15.92
C LYS A 250 79.71 86.77 15.49
N GLN A 251 79.90 86.00 14.42
CA GLN A 251 81.23 85.73 13.87
C GLN A 251 81.88 87.02 13.33
N SER A 252 81.11 87.90 12.69
CA SER A 252 81.61 89.20 12.21
C SER A 252 81.94 90.16 13.36
N GLU A 253 81.12 90.20 14.42
CA GLU A 253 81.40 90.95 15.65
C GLU A 253 82.65 90.42 16.34
N PHE A 254 82.80 89.09 16.42
CA PHE A 254 84.00 88.46 16.95
C PHE A 254 85.24 88.86 16.16
N ASN A 255 85.18 88.88 14.82
CA ASN A 255 86.29 89.33 13.98
C ASN A 255 86.60 90.82 14.22
N LEU A 256 85.59 91.69 14.34
CA LEU A 256 85.79 93.11 14.64
C LEU A 256 86.42 93.33 16.03
N LEU A 257 85.95 92.58 17.04
CA LEU A 257 86.52 92.59 18.39
C LEU A 257 87.96 92.07 18.37
N MET A 258 88.25 91.04 17.59
CA MET A 258 89.60 90.54 17.39
C MET A 258 90.50 91.63 16.77
N ASP A 259 90.03 92.33 15.73
CA ASP A 259 90.73 93.46 15.12
C ASP A 259 90.97 94.62 16.12
N GLU A 260 89.98 94.95 16.96
CA GLU A 260 90.13 95.99 17.99
C GLU A 260 91.08 95.53 19.11
N VAL A 261 91.08 94.25 19.48
CA VAL A 261 92.05 93.67 20.41
C VAL A 261 93.45 93.72 19.81
N GLU A 262 93.64 93.35 18.55
CA GLU A 262 94.94 93.47 17.87
C GLU A 262 95.40 94.94 17.80
N ARG A 263 94.48 95.87 17.51
CA ARG A 263 94.76 97.31 17.49
C ARG A 263 95.11 97.84 18.89
N ALA A 264 94.39 97.41 19.93
CA ALA A 264 94.66 97.76 21.32
C ALA A 264 95.98 97.15 21.83
N GLN A 265 96.28 95.90 21.46
CA GLN A 265 97.57 95.27 21.70
C GLN A 265 98.69 96.02 20.99
N GLY A 266 98.48 96.47 19.76
CA GLY A 266 99.42 97.34 19.03
C GLY A 266 99.68 98.66 19.76
N ARG A 267 98.62 99.32 20.26
CA ARG A 267 98.74 100.54 21.10
C ARG A 267 99.43 100.27 22.44
N LEU A 268 99.15 99.12 23.06
CA LEU A 268 99.76 98.73 24.33
C LEU A 268 101.26 98.49 24.14
N LEU A 269 101.66 97.82 23.05
CA LEU A 269 103.07 97.66 22.67
C LEU A 269 103.78 99.00 22.39
N SER A 270 103.10 99.99 21.80
CA SER A 270 103.68 101.34 21.64
C SER A 270 103.80 102.07 22.98
N LEU A 271 102.77 102.00 23.84
CA LEU A 271 102.82 102.59 25.18
C LEU A 271 103.84 101.90 26.08
N GLU A 272 104.07 100.59 25.95
CA GLU A 272 105.13 99.88 26.66
C GLU A 272 106.52 100.33 26.21
N ARG A 273 106.72 100.62 24.91
CA ARG A 273 107.95 101.26 24.43
C ARG A 273 108.13 102.67 25.00
N GLU A 274 107.07 103.49 25.01
CA GLU A 274 107.10 104.82 25.60
C GLU A 274 107.31 104.79 27.11
N LYS A 275 106.69 103.84 27.83
CA LYS A 275 106.93 103.57 29.25
C LYS A 275 108.36 103.10 29.51
N GLY A 276 108.97 102.32 28.60
CA GLY A 276 110.39 101.98 28.66
C GLY A 276 111.29 103.22 28.55
N LEU A 277 110.95 104.14 27.65
CA LEU A 277 111.60 105.45 27.50
C LEU A 277 111.42 106.35 28.73
N LEU A 278 110.20 106.42 29.29
CA LEU A 278 109.90 107.20 30.49
C LEU A 278 110.50 106.57 31.76
N ARG A 279 110.55 105.24 31.88
CA ARG A 279 111.30 104.55 32.95
C ARG A 279 112.78 104.83 32.86
N SER A 280 113.35 104.90 31.66
CA SER A 280 114.75 105.33 31.47
C SER A 280 114.99 106.79 31.87
N GLN A 281 113.96 107.65 31.80
CA GLN A 281 114.01 109.05 32.26
C GLN A 281 113.73 109.20 33.77
N LEU A 282 112.94 108.28 34.37
CA LEU A 282 112.64 108.23 35.80
C LEU A 282 113.77 107.59 36.63
N GLN A 283 114.60 106.74 36.02
CA GLN A 283 115.78 106.14 36.68
C GLN A 283 116.91 107.16 36.93
N THR A 284 116.88 108.34 36.30
CA THR A 284 117.90 109.39 36.50
C THR A 284 117.51 110.48 37.49
N ALA A 285 116.29 110.48 38.05
CA ALA A 285 115.75 111.68 38.72
C ALA A 285 115.00 111.44 40.04
N ASN A 286 115.17 110.32 40.74
CA ASN A 286 114.61 110.22 42.09
C ASN A 286 115.25 109.14 42.98
N GLU A 287 116.55 109.27 43.24
CA GLU A 287 117.10 108.92 44.56
C GLU A 287 116.71 110.06 45.50
N ASP A 288 115.71 109.83 46.37
CA ASP A 288 115.67 110.26 47.78
C ASP A 288 114.24 110.50 48.32
N ASN A 289 114.07 109.97 49.53
CA ASN A 289 113.12 110.29 50.58
C ASN A 289 111.64 109.90 50.43
N ASP A 290 110.92 109.60 51.51
CA ASP A 290 111.16 108.89 52.78
C ASP A 290 109.78 108.83 53.46
N HIS A 291 109.62 107.87 54.37
CA HIS A 291 108.85 107.99 55.63
C HIS A 291 107.31 107.77 55.75
N LYS A 292 107.03 106.73 56.58
CA LYS A 292 106.31 106.77 57.90
C LYS A 292 104.79 106.58 57.98
N ASN A 293 104.36 105.49 58.63
CA ASN A 293 103.80 105.40 60.02
C ASN A 293 103.02 104.07 60.17
N SER A 294 103.35 103.18 61.11
CA SER A 294 103.17 103.18 62.58
C SER A 294 101.80 102.63 63.05
N ASP A 295 101.95 101.60 63.90
CA ASP A 295 101.08 101.10 64.97
C ASP A 295 99.72 100.47 64.67
N ASN A 296 99.65 99.14 64.85
CA ASN A 296 98.58 98.52 65.66
C ASN A 296 98.88 97.04 66.00
N LEU A 297 99.77 96.79 66.97
CA LEU A 297 100.10 95.43 67.42
C LEU A 297 99.09 94.83 68.43
N ASP A 298 98.08 95.57 68.86
CA ASP A 298 97.05 95.09 69.81
C ASP A 298 95.70 94.71 69.15
N ALA A 299 95.47 95.07 67.88
CA ALA A 299 94.25 94.71 67.14
C ALA A 299 94.30 93.30 66.55
N ASP A 300 95.50 92.82 66.18
CA ASP A 300 95.70 91.48 65.61
C ASP A 300 95.47 90.37 66.63
N SER A 301 95.87 90.54 67.90
CA SER A 301 95.65 89.53 68.96
C SER A 301 94.16 89.34 69.31
N ALA A 302 93.37 90.42 69.29
CA ALA A 302 91.92 90.33 69.54
C ALA A 302 91.17 89.70 68.36
N LEU A 303 91.60 89.98 67.12
CA LEU A 303 91.06 89.39 65.92
C LEU A 303 91.45 87.91 65.78
N GLU A 304 92.68 87.53 66.13
CA GLU A 304 93.17 86.15 66.09
C GLU A 304 92.44 85.26 67.10
N ASN A 305 92.18 85.74 68.32
CA ASN A 305 91.35 85.03 69.29
C ASN A 305 89.88 84.92 68.87
N SER A 306 89.32 85.97 68.23
CA SER A 306 87.96 85.93 67.68
C SER A 306 87.83 84.96 66.50
N LEU A 307 88.87 84.90 65.67
CA LEU A 307 88.96 84.02 64.50
C LEU A 307 89.09 82.56 64.96
N TYR A 308 89.93 82.27 65.96
CA TYR A 308 90.04 80.94 66.56
C TYR A 308 88.71 80.46 67.19
N ALA A 309 87.99 81.35 67.89
CA ALA A 309 86.67 81.03 68.43
C ALA A 309 85.64 80.73 67.32
N LYS A 310 85.65 81.50 66.22
CA LYS A 310 84.78 81.26 65.06
C LYS A 310 85.17 79.99 64.30
N GLU A 311 86.45 79.71 64.12
CA GLU A 311 86.94 78.45 63.49
C GLU A 311 86.55 77.24 64.33
N LYS A 312 86.63 77.33 65.65
CA LYS A 312 86.14 76.28 66.54
C LYS A 312 84.64 76.03 66.35
N ILE A 313 83.82 77.08 66.34
CA ILE A 313 82.37 76.98 66.12
C ILE A 313 82.05 76.42 64.72
N ILE A 314 82.79 76.85 63.68
CA ILE A 314 82.64 76.33 62.31
C ILE A 314 83.02 74.84 62.26
N SER A 315 84.07 74.43 62.98
CA SER A 315 84.46 73.02 63.06
C SER A 315 83.40 72.17 63.78
N GLU A 316 82.81 72.69 64.86
CA GLU A 316 81.74 72.03 65.61
C GLU A 316 80.47 71.92 64.75
N LEU A 317 80.06 72.99 64.06
CA LEU A 317 78.94 73.00 63.11
C LEU A 317 79.18 72.08 61.90
N ASN A 318 80.39 71.99 61.37
CA ASN A 318 80.72 71.07 60.28
C ASN A 318 80.65 69.62 60.74
N VAL A 319 81.09 69.32 61.98
CA VAL A 319 80.95 67.99 62.56
C VAL A 319 79.47 67.66 62.80
N GLU A 320 78.65 68.62 63.24
CA GLU A 320 77.20 68.44 63.39
C GLU A 320 76.49 68.27 62.04
N LEU A 321 76.86 69.05 61.01
CA LEU A 321 76.35 68.90 59.65
C LEU A 321 76.72 67.54 59.08
N HIS A 322 77.96 67.07 59.23
CA HIS A 322 78.35 65.74 58.79
C HIS A 322 77.64 64.62 59.56
N LYS A 323 77.40 64.81 60.86
CA LYS A 323 76.59 63.86 61.64
C LYS A 323 75.15 63.81 61.12
N LEU A 324 74.52 64.97 60.89
CA LEU A 324 73.17 65.08 60.36
C LEU A 324 73.06 64.52 58.93
N GLU A 325 74.05 64.78 58.09
CA GLU A 325 74.12 64.25 56.73
C GLU A 325 74.27 62.73 56.74
N ASN A 326 75.11 62.18 57.62
CA ASN A 326 75.21 60.73 57.82
C ASN A 326 73.93 60.12 58.36
N THR A 327 73.25 60.75 59.34
CA THR A 327 71.96 60.23 59.83
C THR A 327 70.89 60.27 58.75
N LEU A 328 70.83 61.35 57.96
CA LEU A 328 69.88 61.48 56.85
C LEU A 328 70.19 60.48 55.73
N SER A 329 71.47 60.22 55.45
CA SER A 329 71.89 59.20 54.50
C SER A 329 71.50 57.80 54.96
N ASN A 330 71.71 57.48 56.25
CA ASN A 330 71.32 56.21 56.83
C ASN A 330 69.80 56.02 56.82
N GLU A 331 69.02 57.03 57.21
CA GLU A 331 67.55 56.98 57.14
C GLU A 331 67.05 56.80 55.71
N ARG A 332 67.66 57.49 54.73
CA ARG A 332 67.35 57.29 53.30
C ARG A 332 67.65 55.86 52.86
N GLU A 333 68.78 55.30 53.26
CA GLU A 333 69.14 53.92 52.93
C GLU A 333 68.18 52.92 53.58
N GLU A 334 67.78 53.15 54.83
CA GLU A 334 66.76 52.36 55.52
C GLU A 334 65.40 52.43 54.81
N HIS A 335 64.95 53.62 54.41
CA HIS A 335 63.70 53.77 53.65
C HIS A 335 63.77 53.12 52.28
N ILE A 336 64.90 53.23 51.57
CA ILE A 336 65.11 52.54 50.29
C ILE A 336 65.05 51.03 50.48
N ASN A 337 65.66 50.51 51.54
CA ASN A 337 65.64 49.09 51.86
C ASN A 337 64.23 48.63 52.25
N GLU A 338 63.46 49.44 52.97
CA GLU A 338 62.08 49.13 53.32
C GLU A 338 61.16 49.16 52.09
N ILE A 339 61.32 50.14 51.20
CA ILE A 339 60.61 50.18 49.91
C ILE A 339 60.95 48.96 49.07
N LYS A 340 62.22 48.53 49.03
CA LYS A 340 62.62 47.31 48.32
C LYS A 340 61.95 46.06 48.90
N LYS A 341 61.89 45.93 50.24
CA LYS A 341 61.19 44.82 50.91
C LYS A 341 59.69 44.84 50.66
N LEU A 342 59.05 46.01 50.74
CA LEU A 342 57.63 46.14 50.46
C LEU A 342 57.29 45.83 49.00
N ASN A 343 58.14 46.26 48.06
CA ASN A 343 57.97 45.94 46.64
C ASN A 343 58.19 44.44 46.36
N SER A 344 59.16 43.78 47.01
CA SER A 344 59.34 42.33 46.85
C SER A 344 58.13 41.57 47.40
N LEU A 345 57.61 41.99 48.56
CA LEU A 345 56.44 41.37 49.19
C LEU A 345 55.17 41.62 48.38
N LEU A 346 55.01 42.79 47.78
CA LEU A 346 53.91 43.10 46.87
C LEU A 346 53.97 42.21 45.62
N ASN A 347 55.13 42.08 45.00
CA ASN A 347 55.34 41.22 43.83
C ASN A 347 55.07 39.73 44.16
N GLU A 348 55.52 39.24 45.32
CA GLU A 348 55.19 37.89 45.79
C GLU A 348 53.67 37.70 45.96
N LYS A 349 52.96 38.69 46.51
CA LYS A 349 51.50 38.64 46.65
C LYS A 349 50.77 38.73 45.30
N GLU A 350 51.27 39.52 44.36
CA GLU A 350 50.71 39.61 43.00
C GLU A 350 50.88 38.28 42.25
N VAL A 351 52.06 37.66 42.32
CA VAL A 351 52.31 36.34 41.73
C VAL A 351 51.40 35.28 42.36
N ALA A 352 51.30 35.25 43.69
CA ALA A 352 50.41 34.31 44.39
C ALA A 352 48.93 34.54 44.05
N LEU A 353 48.51 35.79 43.87
CA LEU A 353 47.15 36.13 43.43
C LEU A 353 46.89 35.66 42.00
N GLU A 354 47.86 35.80 41.10
CA GLU A 354 47.72 35.39 39.71
C GLU A 354 47.73 33.86 39.57
N GLU A 355 48.53 33.16 40.37
CA GLU A 355 48.47 31.71 40.50
C GLU A 355 47.13 31.24 41.06
N LEU A 356 46.63 31.88 42.13
CA LEU A 356 45.33 31.54 42.71
C LEU A 356 44.17 31.83 41.74
N LYS A 357 44.25 32.91 40.95
CA LYS A 357 43.28 33.20 39.88
C LYS A 357 43.32 32.14 38.78
N LYS A 358 44.51 31.72 38.35
CA LYS A 358 44.66 30.61 37.38
C LYS A 358 44.11 29.32 37.95
N GLU A 359 44.39 28.98 39.19
CA GLU A 359 43.80 27.82 39.86
C GLU A 359 42.27 27.93 39.93
N LEU A 360 41.73 29.09 40.28
CA LEU A 360 40.28 29.31 40.35
C LEU A 360 39.61 29.19 38.97
N GLN A 361 40.27 29.64 37.89
CA GLN A 361 39.79 29.48 36.52
C GLN A 361 39.85 28.03 36.03
N THR A 362 40.87 27.26 36.46
CA THR A 362 40.98 25.83 36.12
C THR A 362 40.04 24.94 36.94
N ARG A 363 39.59 25.40 38.11
CA ARG A 363 38.62 24.66 38.93
C ARG A 363 37.26 24.65 38.22
N PRO A 364 36.66 23.46 38.02
CA PRO A 364 35.34 23.37 37.42
C PRO A 364 34.32 24.13 38.28
N THR A 365 33.54 25.00 37.64
CA THR A 365 32.51 25.80 38.31
C THR A 365 31.50 24.89 38.99
N THR A 366 30.91 25.30 40.12
CA THR A 366 29.91 24.50 40.84
C THR A 366 28.78 24.00 39.94
N LYS A 367 28.33 24.85 39.00
CA LYS A 367 27.36 24.48 37.96
C LYS A 367 27.85 23.35 37.04
N LEU A 368 29.12 23.36 36.64
CA LEU A 368 29.69 22.31 35.79
C LEU A 368 29.84 20.99 36.57
N ILE A 369 30.20 21.05 37.84
CA ILE A 369 30.23 19.86 38.72
C ILE A 369 28.82 19.28 38.88
N ASP A 370 27.82 20.14 39.08
CA ASP A 370 26.42 19.73 39.21
C ASP A 370 25.88 19.15 37.88
N ASP A 371 26.23 19.74 36.74
CA ASP A 371 25.87 19.23 35.42
C ASP A 371 26.56 17.90 35.10
N LEU A 372 27.83 17.74 35.48
CA LEU A 372 28.54 16.46 35.34
C LEU A 372 27.94 15.39 36.26
N ARG A 373 27.57 15.73 37.50
CA ARG A 373 26.86 14.81 38.42
C ARG A 373 25.49 14.41 37.88
N LYS A 374 24.73 15.34 37.28
CA LYS A 374 23.47 15.05 36.60
C LYS A 374 23.68 14.13 35.41
N LYS A 375 24.65 14.43 34.54
CA LYS A 375 25.01 13.57 33.39
C LYS A 375 25.42 12.17 33.82
N VAL A 376 26.21 12.02 34.89
CA VAL A 376 26.61 10.71 35.43
C VAL A 376 25.40 9.97 35.99
N LYS A 377 24.51 10.62 36.75
CA LYS A 377 23.27 9.99 37.26
C LYS A 377 22.34 9.53 36.12
N ILE A 378 22.22 10.32 35.06
CA ILE A 378 21.42 9.97 33.89
C ILE A 378 22.05 8.81 33.13
N LEU A 379 23.37 8.84 32.89
CA LEU A 379 24.07 7.73 32.26
C LEU A 379 23.99 6.45 33.09
N GLN A 380 24.02 6.55 34.41
CA GLN A 380 23.84 5.41 35.30
C GLN A 380 22.41 4.87 35.25
N ALA A 381 21.39 5.74 35.17
CA ALA A 381 20.01 5.32 34.99
C ALA A 381 19.75 4.67 33.62
N VAL A 382 20.32 5.22 32.55
CA VAL A 382 20.22 4.71 31.18
C VAL A 382 21.02 3.42 30.99
N GLY A 383 22.17 3.29 31.66
CA GLY A 383 23.05 2.12 31.54
C GLY A 383 22.68 0.94 32.45
N TYR A 384 22.06 1.19 33.60
CA TYR A 384 21.83 0.14 34.61
C TYR A 384 20.38 -0.08 35.03
N ASN A 385 19.40 0.69 34.53
CA ASN A 385 17.96 0.49 34.83
C ASN A 385 17.64 0.24 36.32
N SER A 386 18.39 0.86 37.24
CA SER A 386 18.33 0.57 38.69
C SER A 386 18.32 1.86 39.51
N ILE A 387 17.35 2.74 39.26
CA ILE A 387 17.04 3.85 40.17
C ILE A 387 15.53 3.88 40.40
N GLU A 388 15.14 3.81 41.67
CA GLU A 388 13.76 3.93 42.16
C GLU A 388 13.18 5.29 41.76
N ALA A 389 11.89 5.32 41.41
CA ALA A 389 11.26 6.46 40.76
C ALA A 389 11.33 7.79 41.56
N GLU A 390 11.55 7.73 42.87
CA GLU A 390 11.64 8.90 43.76
C GLU A 390 12.94 9.71 43.59
N ASP A 391 14.07 9.06 43.26
CA ASP A 391 15.35 9.75 43.04
C ASP A 391 15.44 10.45 41.66
N TRP A 392 14.48 10.16 40.78
CA TRP A 392 14.39 10.67 39.41
C TRP A 392 13.75 12.07 39.32
N GLU A 393 12.76 12.37 40.16
CA GLU A 393 12.12 13.70 40.21
C GLU A 393 13.11 14.77 40.69
N VAL A 394 13.98 14.43 41.63
CA VAL A 394 14.99 15.36 42.16
C VAL A 394 16.04 15.69 41.10
N ALA A 395 16.45 14.72 40.27
CA ALA A 395 17.45 14.91 39.22
C ALA A 395 16.95 15.71 38.00
N THR A 396 15.64 15.69 37.73
CA THR A 396 15.02 16.27 36.52
C THR A 396 14.38 17.64 36.70
N SER A 397 14.44 18.22 37.91
CA SER A 397 13.85 19.52 38.26
C SER A 397 14.54 20.77 37.66
N GLY A 398 15.56 20.61 36.80
CA GLY A 398 16.27 21.71 36.13
C GLY A 398 15.80 21.95 34.68
N GLN A 399 15.33 23.16 34.41
CA GLN A 399 14.45 23.54 33.28
C GLN A 399 14.96 23.36 31.83
N GLU A 400 16.23 23.07 31.56
CA GLU A 400 16.74 23.10 30.17
C GLU A 400 17.35 21.79 29.63
N MET A 401 17.77 20.85 30.49
CA MET A 401 18.31 19.54 30.05
C MET A 401 17.23 18.42 30.02
N SER A 402 16.12 18.62 30.75
CA SER A 402 15.04 17.64 30.98
C SER A 402 14.33 17.11 29.72
N LYS A 403 14.15 17.92 28.68
CA LYS A 403 13.40 17.52 27.47
C LYS A 403 14.21 16.63 26.52
N LEU A 404 15.51 16.88 26.41
CA LEU A 404 16.38 16.05 25.56
C LEU A 404 16.65 14.70 26.23
N GLU A 405 16.81 14.71 27.55
CA GLU A 405 17.10 13.53 28.36
C GLU A 405 15.89 12.59 28.47
N SER A 406 14.68 13.14 28.66
CA SER A 406 13.44 12.35 28.58
C SER A 406 13.23 11.74 27.20
N LEU A 407 13.53 12.49 26.13
CA LEU A 407 13.38 12.01 24.75
C LEU A 407 14.42 10.95 24.38
N LEU A 408 15.64 11.03 24.93
CA LEU A 408 16.65 9.98 24.77
C LEU A 408 16.26 8.69 25.48
N LEU A 409 15.65 8.79 26.66
CA LEU A 409 15.22 7.63 27.43
C LEU A 409 13.99 6.95 26.81
N ASP A 410 13.03 7.75 26.32
CA ASP A 410 11.89 7.23 25.56
C ASP A 410 12.33 6.54 24.27
N LYS A 411 13.30 7.14 23.55
CA LYS A 411 13.93 6.49 22.40
C LYS A 411 14.66 5.20 22.78
N ASN A 412 15.39 5.17 23.89
CA ASN A 412 16.11 3.98 24.33
C ASN A 412 15.13 2.85 24.68
N ARG A 413 14.11 3.12 25.50
CA ARG A 413 13.03 2.16 25.81
C ARG A 413 12.30 1.67 24.56
N LYS A 414 12.05 2.57 23.60
CA LYS A 414 11.45 2.20 22.32
C LYS A 414 12.35 1.28 21.50
N VAL A 415 13.65 1.57 21.41
CA VAL A 415 14.64 0.72 20.72
C VAL A 415 14.77 -0.63 21.42
N GLU A 416 14.78 -0.69 22.76
CA GLU A 416 14.77 -1.95 23.51
C GLU A 416 13.50 -2.78 23.25
N HIS A 417 12.34 -2.11 23.20
CA HIS A 417 11.08 -2.77 22.86
C HIS A 417 11.07 -3.30 21.41
N GLU A 418 11.57 -2.51 20.45
CA GLU A 418 11.72 -2.93 19.06
C GLU A 418 12.70 -4.10 18.93
N LEU A 419 13.80 -4.09 19.67
CA LEU A 419 14.80 -5.16 19.68
C LEU A 419 14.24 -6.45 20.27
N THR A 420 13.49 -6.37 21.37
CA THR A 420 12.82 -7.54 21.97
C THR A 420 11.72 -8.08 21.05
N GLN A 421 10.92 -7.21 20.43
CA GLN A 421 9.91 -7.62 19.45
C GLN A 421 10.55 -8.29 18.22
N LEU A 422 11.64 -7.75 17.68
CA LEU A 422 12.38 -8.34 16.57
C LEU A 422 12.97 -9.71 16.94
N LYS A 423 13.48 -9.88 18.17
CA LYS A 423 13.95 -11.18 18.67
C LYS A 423 12.83 -12.22 18.72
N VAL A 424 11.64 -11.85 19.20
CA VAL A 424 10.48 -12.75 19.23
C VAL A 424 10.00 -13.08 17.82
N GLN A 425 9.96 -12.10 16.92
CA GLN A 425 9.62 -12.35 15.52
C GLN A 425 10.64 -13.27 14.84
N LEU A 426 11.92 -13.11 15.15
CA LEU A 426 12.97 -13.99 14.63
C LEU A 426 12.78 -15.43 15.10
N SER A 427 12.49 -15.67 16.38
CA SER A 427 12.22 -17.03 16.88
C SER A 427 10.95 -17.64 16.28
N GLU A 428 9.88 -16.86 16.11
CA GLU A 428 8.68 -17.30 15.39
C GLU A 428 8.99 -17.67 13.92
N ARG A 429 9.79 -16.87 13.22
CA ARG A 429 10.18 -17.15 11.84
C ARG A 429 11.05 -18.39 11.73
N ILE A 430 11.98 -18.60 12.67
CA ILE A 430 12.82 -19.80 12.74
C ILE A 430 11.96 -21.04 12.95
N SER A 431 11.03 -21.04 13.92
CA SER A 431 10.14 -22.19 14.15
C SER A 431 9.22 -22.48 12.95
N LEU A 432 8.75 -21.46 12.23
CA LEU A 432 7.99 -21.64 10.98
C LEU A 432 8.87 -22.23 9.87
N LEU A 433 10.12 -21.80 9.77
CA LEU A 433 11.09 -22.34 8.81
C LEU A 433 11.34 -23.82 9.09
N GLU A 434 11.64 -24.19 10.34
CA GLU A 434 11.84 -25.58 10.76
C GLU A 434 10.61 -26.45 10.46
N SER A 435 9.40 -25.93 10.71
CA SER A 435 8.16 -26.64 10.37
C SER A 435 7.96 -26.82 8.86
N ALA A 436 8.32 -25.81 8.07
CA ALA A 436 8.25 -25.88 6.61
C ALA A 436 9.28 -26.86 6.04
N GLU A 437 10.52 -26.83 6.55
CA GLU A 437 11.57 -27.78 6.21
C GLU A 437 11.17 -29.21 6.54
N ALA A 438 10.58 -29.45 7.71
CA ALA A 438 10.04 -30.76 8.09
C ALA A 438 8.97 -31.26 7.10
N LYS A 439 8.06 -30.38 6.66
CA LYS A 439 7.04 -30.72 5.65
C LYS A 439 7.65 -31.00 4.27
N VAL A 440 8.69 -30.27 3.88
CA VAL A 440 9.42 -30.53 2.63
C VAL A 440 10.05 -31.92 2.67
N VAL A 441 10.67 -32.29 3.79
CA VAL A 441 11.22 -33.65 3.98
C VAL A 441 10.11 -34.70 3.89
N GLU A 442 8.97 -34.50 4.54
CA GLU A 442 7.83 -35.43 4.49
C GLU A 442 7.28 -35.60 3.07
N LEU A 443 7.06 -34.49 2.35
CA LEU A 443 6.56 -34.52 0.97
C LEU A 443 7.57 -35.15 0.03
N THR A 444 8.86 -34.88 0.21
CA THR A 444 9.93 -35.52 -0.57
C THR A 444 9.94 -37.03 -0.33
N ALA A 445 9.73 -37.48 0.91
CA ALA A 445 9.60 -38.91 1.22
C ALA A 445 8.38 -39.53 0.51
N LYS A 446 7.22 -38.87 0.50
CA LYS A 446 6.02 -39.33 -0.22
C LYS A 446 6.24 -39.39 -1.73
N VAL A 447 6.90 -38.39 -2.32
CA VAL A 447 7.25 -38.39 -3.74
C VAL A 447 8.17 -39.56 -4.07
N ASN A 448 9.19 -39.82 -3.24
CA ASN A 448 10.09 -40.95 -3.43
C ASN A 448 9.34 -42.30 -3.32
N GLU A 449 8.39 -42.42 -2.38
CA GLU A 449 7.55 -43.62 -2.24
C GLU A 449 6.65 -43.82 -3.47
N GLN A 450 6.01 -42.76 -3.95
CA GLN A 450 5.21 -42.79 -5.18
C GLN A 450 6.04 -43.12 -6.41
N GLN A 451 7.23 -42.54 -6.56
CA GLN A 451 8.16 -42.89 -7.63
C GLN A 451 8.55 -44.36 -7.57
N ARG A 452 8.82 -44.89 -6.37
CA ARG A 452 9.10 -46.32 -6.18
C ARG A 452 7.92 -47.21 -6.55
N LEU A 453 6.70 -46.78 -6.22
CA LEU A 453 5.48 -47.51 -6.56
C LEU A 453 5.25 -47.48 -8.08
N ILE A 454 5.39 -46.32 -8.71
CA ILE A 454 5.31 -46.17 -10.17
C ILE A 454 6.34 -47.07 -10.83
N GLN A 455 7.59 -47.06 -10.37
CA GLN A 455 8.63 -47.92 -10.92
C GLN A 455 8.32 -49.41 -10.76
N LYS A 456 7.74 -49.82 -9.62
CA LYS A 456 7.24 -51.20 -9.45
C LYS A 456 6.09 -51.54 -10.41
N LEU A 457 5.13 -50.62 -10.58
CA LEU A 457 4.00 -50.80 -11.50
C LEU A 457 4.49 -50.84 -12.96
N GLU A 458 5.48 -50.03 -13.31
CA GLU A 458 6.13 -50.06 -14.62
C GLU A 458 6.88 -51.38 -14.83
N ASP A 459 7.64 -51.85 -13.83
CA ASP A 459 8.30 -53.16 -13.85
C ASP A 459 7.29 -54.31 -13.98
N ASP A 460 6.15 -54.22 -13.31
CA ASP A 460 5.09 -55.23 -13.36
C ASP A 460 4.29 -55.18 -14.66
N ILE A 461 4.09 -54.00 -15.25
CA ILE A 461 3.55 -53.84 -16.61
C ILE A 461 4.55 -54.40 -17.64
N LEU A 462 5.85 -54.14 -17.48
CA LEU A 462 6.91 -54.71 -18.33
C LEU A 462 6.95 -56.23 -18.23
N LYS A 463 6.86 -56.80 -17.01
CA LYS A 463 6.74 -58.25 -16.79
C LYS A 463 5.45 -58.81 -17.40
N GLY A 464 4.32 -58.11 -17.24
CA GLY A 464 3.03 -58.46 -17.84
C GLY A 464 3.05 -58.43 -19.38
N TYR A 465 3.80 -57.50 -19.98
CA TYR A 465 4.04 -57.47 -21.43
C TYR A 465 4.97 -58.60 -21.89
N SER A 466 6.03 -58.89 -21.14
CA SER A 466 6.93 -60.02 -21.46
C SER A 466 6.29 -61.39 -21.29
N SER A 467 5.23 -61.50 -20.48
CA SER A 467 4.44 -62.73 -20.32
C SER A 467 3.38 -62.93 -21.41
N LYS A 468 3.08 -61.93 -22.25
CA LYS A 468 2.04 -62.06 -23.29
C LYS A 468 2.52 -62.72 -24.59
N ASP A 469 3.83 -62.93 -24.75
CA ASP A 469 4.41 -63.71 -25.86
C ASP A 469 4.56 -65.21 -25.56
N ARG A 470 4.21 -65.66 -24.35
CA ARG A 470 4.11 -67.10 -24.07
C ARG A 470 2.81 -67.40 -23.34
N LYS A 471 1.94 -68.06 -24.11
CA LYS A 471 0.80 -68.87 -23.65
C LYS A 471 -0.51 -68.08 -23.52
N GLY A 472 -1.29 -68.14 -24.60
CA GLY A 472 -2.74 -68.08 -24.48
C GLY A 472 -3.26 -69.16 -23.54
N THR A 473 -4.52 -68.98 -23.13
CA THR A 473 -5.33 -69.80 -22.22
C THR A 473 -5.19 -69.49 -20.72
N ARG A 474 -6.30 -68.96 -20.18
CA ARG A 474 -6.73 -68.87 -18.77
C ARG A 474 -6.23 -67.67 -17.97
N PHE A 475 -7.09 -66.65 -17.85
CA PHE A 475 -7.49 -66.11 -16.54
C PHE A 475 -8.74 -65.23 -16.74
N ASP A 476 -9.90 -65.85 -16.55
CA ASP A 476 -11.21 -65.26 -16.33
C ASP A 476 -11.45 -65.46 -14.84
N ASP A 477 -11.31 -64.40 -14.03
CA ASP A 477 -11.81 -64.32 -12.64
C ASP A 477 -11.57 -62.89 -12.09
N TRP A 478 -12.66 -62.13 -11.96
CA TRP A 478 -12.94 -60.97 -11.09
C TRP A 478 -13.89 -60.01 -11.84
N ASP A 479 -15.21 -60.16 -11.66
CA ASP A 479 -15.88 -59.21 -10.75
C ASP A 479 -17.27 -59.67 -10.29
N LEU A 480 -17.60 -59.14 -9.12
CA LEU A 480 -18.63 -59.40 -8.14
C LEU A 480 -20.10 -59.39 -8.62
N SER A 481 -20.84 -60.26 -7.96
CA SER A 481 -22.30 -60.34 -7.84
C SER A 481 -22.99 -59.04 -7.41
N GLU A 482 -24.04 -58.62 -8.12
CA GLU A 482 -25.33 -58.26 -7.50
C GLU A 482 -26.51 -58.29 -8.49
N SER A 483 -27.54 -59.05 -8.11
CA SER A 483 -28.95 -58.97 -8.53
C SER A 483 -29.40 -59.48 -9.92
N GLY A 484 -30.05 -60.65 -9.90
CA GLY A 484 -31.41 -60.74 -10.44
C GLY A 484 -31.66 -61.47 -11.77
N ALA A 485 -31.97 -62.77 -11.65
CA ALA A 485 -32.97 -63.51 -12.41
C ALA A 485 -32.71 -63.95 -13.89
N THR A 486 -32.28 -65.21 -14.00
CA THR A 486 -32.87 -66.34 -14.76
C THR A 486 -33.21 -66.24 -16.27
N GLU A 487 -32.63 -67.23 -16.99
CA GLU A 487 -33.17 -68.01 -18.15
C GLU A 487 -32.79 -67.60 -19.59
N PRO A 488 -32.64 -68.59 -20.51
CA PRO A 488 -31.34 -68.87 -21.12
C PRO A 488 -31.28 -68.80 -22.67
N SER A 489 -30.03 -68.64 -23.13
CA SER A 489 -29.43 -69.07 -24.40
C SER A 489 -30.25 -69.96 -25.35
N GLU A 490 -30.25 -69.60 -26.65
CA GLU A 490 -30.01 -70.55 -27.76
C GLU A 490 -29.27 -69.86 -28.93
N ASN A 491 -28.15 -70.48 -29.35
CA ASN A 491 -27.73 -70.82 -30.72
C ASN A 491 -27.55 -69.69 -31.75
N GLU A 492 -26.59 -69.69 -32.68
CA GLU A 492 -25.61 -70.66 -33.15
C GLU A 492 -24.61 -69.90 -34.04
N GLU A 493 -23.43 -70.50 -34.14
CA GLU A 493 -22.31 -70.31 -35.07
C GLU A 493 -22.58 -69.65 -36.44
N GLN A 494 -21.69 -68.74 -36.89
CA GLN A 494 -20.71 -69.02 -37.96
C GLN A 494 -20.05 -67.74 -38.55
N ARG A 495 -18.72 -67.87 -38.73
CA ARG A 495 -17.82 -67.14 -39.67
C ARG A 495 -17.51 -65.67 -39.40
N HIS A 496 -16.25 -65.39 -39.03
CA HIS A 496 -15.38 -64.47 -39.79
C HIS A 496 -13.91 -64.54 -39.33
N VAL A 497 -13.06 -65.25 -40.08
CA VAL A 497 -11.58 -65.27 -39.93
C VAL A 497 -10.95 -64.09 -40.70
N SER A 498 -11.51 -62.89 -40.55
CA SER A 498 -10.95 -61.66 -41.12
C SER A 498 -10.95 -60.48 -40.13
N SER A 499 -11.38 -60.72 -38.88
CA SER A 499 -11.55 -59.67 -37.89
C SER A 499 -10.23 -59.24 -37.22
N ASP A 500 -9.23 -60.12 -37.09
CA ASP A 500 -8.02 -59.79 -36.31
C ASP A 500 -7.10 -58.76 -36.98
N GLN A 501 -7.04 -58.74 -38.32
CA GLN A 501 -6.21 -57.77 -39.06
C GLN A 501 -6.88 -56.39 -39.13
N ASP A 502 -8.21 -56.35 -39.24
CA ASP A 502 -9.00 -55.11 -39.18
C ASP A 502 -9.13 -54.59 -37.75
N GLN A 503 -9.18 -55.45 -36.73
CA GLN A 503 -9.06 -55.05 -35.33
C GLN A 503 -7.67 -54.52 -35.02
N SER A 504 -6.59 -55.13 -35.54
CA SER A 504 -5.23 -54.59 -35.41
C SER A 504 -5.06 -53.24 -36.12
N SER A 505 -5.68 -53.07 -37.30
CA SER A 505 -5.69 -51.82 -38.05
C SER A 505 -6.51 -50.73 -37.32
N MET A 506 -7.69 -51.07 -36.82
CA MET A 506 -8.55 -50.20 -36.03
C MET A 506 -7.89 -49.80 -34.70
N LEU A 507 -7.23 -50.74 -34.02
CA LEU A 507 -6.45 -50.45 -32.82
C LEU A 507 -5.24 -49.55 -33.11
N LYS A 508 -4.57 -49.68 -34.26
CA LYS A 508 -3.54 -48.73 -34.70
C LYS A 508 -4.10 -47.34 -34.97
N VAL A 509 -5.28 -47.23 -35.59
CA VAL A 509 -5.97 -45.95 -35.80
C VAL A 509 -6.37 -45.33 -34.47
N ILE A 510 -6.89 -46.12 -33.52
CA ILE A 510 -7.24 -45.66 -32.17
C ILE A 510 -6.00 -45.24 -31.39
N CYS A 511 -4.88 -45.97 -31.49
CA CYS A 511 -3.60 -45.57 -30.90
C CYS A 511 -3.09 -44.24 -31.49
N ASN A 512 -3.13 -44.08 -32.81
CA ASN A 512 -2.74 -42.83 -33.47
C ASN A 512 -3.66 -41.66 -33.09
N GLN A 513 -4.97 -41.90 -32.98
CA GLN A 513 -5.91 -40.89 -32.51
C GLN A 513 -5.64 -40.51 -31.05
N ARG A 514 -5.44 -41.50 -30.16
CA ARG A 514 -5.07 -41.29 -28.75
C ARG A 514 -3.76 -40.51 -28.63
N ASP A 515 -2.76 -40.83 -29.45
CA ASP A 515 -1.45 -40.17 -29.39
C ASP A 515 -1.55 -38.73 -29.94
N ARG A 516 -2.43 -38.49 -30.92
CA ARG A 516 -2.79 -37.14 -31.39
C ARG A 516 -3.54 -36.35 -30.33
N PHE A 517 -4.47 -36.97 -29.61
CA PHE A 517 -5.16 -36.34 -28.46
C PHE A 517 -4.19 -36.05 -27.30
N ARG A 518 -3.27 -36.97 -26.99
CA ARG A 518 -2.21 -36.74 -25.98
C ARG A 518 -1.26 -35.62 -26.37
N THR A 519 -0.94 -35.51 -27.66
CA THR A 519 -0.10 -34.41 -28.16
C THR A 519 -0.83 -33.09 -28.06
N ARG A 520 -2.09 -33.03 -28.49
CA ARG A 520 -2.93 -31.84 -28.32
C ARG A 520 -3.15 -31.48 -26.86
N LEU A 521 -3.31 -32.46 -25.97
CA LEU A 521 -3.43 -32.24 -24.54
C LEU A 521 -2.15 -31.60 -23.98
N ARG A 522 -0.97 -32.14 -24.32
CA ARG A 522 0.32 -31.56 -23.92
C ARG A 522 0.50 -30.14 -24.46
N GLU A 523 0.16 -29.88 -25.72
CA GLU A 523 0.20 -28.53 -26.30
C GLU A 523 -0.72 -27.58 -25.53
N THR A 524 -1.96 -27.98 -25.22
CA THR A 524 -2.89 -27.15 -24.44
C THR A 524 -2.41 -26.95 -23.00
N GLU A 525 -1.76 -27.94 -22.38
CA GLU A 525 -1.16 -27.81 -21.05
C GLU A 525 0.04 -26.84 -21.05
N GLU A 526 0.86 -26.87 -22.11
CA GLU A 526 1.98 -25.95 -22.33
C GLU A 526 1.46 -24.51 -22.53
N GLU A 527 0.41 -24.32 -23.34
CA GLU A 527 -0.26 -23.03 -23.53
C GLU A 527 -0.85 -22.49 -22.21
N ILE A 528 -1.50 -23.34 -21.42
CA ILE A 528 -2.01 -22.97 -20.09
C ILE A 528 -0.87 -22.57 -19.16
N ARG A 529 0.26 -23.29 -19.20
CA ARG A 529 1.44 -22.96 -18.40
C ARG A 529 2.01 -21.59 -18.80
N GLN A 530 2.14 -21.31 -20.09
CA GLN A 530 2.61 -20.02 -20.59
C GLN A 530 1.65 -18.87 -20.24
N LEU A 531 0.33 -19.09 -20.34
CA LEU A 531 -0.66 -18.11 -19.93
C LEU A 531 -0.59 -17.81 -18.43
N LYS A 532 -0.40 -18.84 -17.59
CA LYS A 532 -0.20 -18.67 -16.14
C LYS A 532 1.07 -17.88 -15.83
N GLU A 533 2.17 -18.14 -16.52
CA GLU A 533 3.42 -17.38 -16.38
C GLU A 533 3.22 -15.92 -16.77
N LYS A 534 2.52 -15.67 -17.89
CA LYS A 534 2.19 -14.31 -18.34
C LYS A 534 1.30 -13.58 -17.33
N ILE A 535 0.28 -14.23 -16.78
CA ILE A 535 -0.56 -13.67 -15.70
C ILE A 535 0.30 -13.34 -14.48
N GLY A 536 1.24 -14.22 -14.10
CA GLY A 536 2.18 -13.96 -13.02
C GLY A 536 3.04 -12.71 -13.25
N SER A 537 3.62 -12.59 -14.45
CA SER A 537 4.42 -11.41 -14.83
C SER A 537 3.60 -10.11 -14.79
N LEU A 538 2.40 -10.11 -15.39
CA LEU A 538 1.50 -8.95 -15.40
C LEU A 538 1.03 -8.58 -13.99
N THR A 539 0.82 -9.57 -13.12
CA THR A 539 0.45 -9.32 -11.71
C THR A 539 1.61 -8.65 -10.97
N SER A 540 2.85 -9.10 -11.19
CA SER A 540 4.05 -8.48 -10.60
C SER A 540 4.26 -7.05 -11.09
N GLU A 541 4.07 -6.79 -12.38
CA GLU A 541 4.13 -5.43 -12.94
C GLU A 541 3.03 -4.53 -12.36
N LEU A 542 1.82 -5.06 -12.21
CA LEU A 542 0.69 -4.36 -11.62
C LEU A 542 0.92 -4.04 -10.12
N ASP A 543 1.55 -4.93 -9.37
CA ASP A 543 1.90 -4.67 -7.98
C ASP A 543 3.08 -3.70 -7.84
N LYS A 544 4.06 -3.78 -8.74
CA LYS A 544 5.17 -2.81 -8.81
C LYS A 544 4.66 -1.40 -9.12
N THR A 545 3.78 -1.27 -10.11
CA THR A 545 3.16 0.02 -10.48
C THR A 545 2.27 0.56 -9.35
N LYS A 546 1.51 -0.28 -8.64
CA LYS A 546 0.80 0.14 -7.42
C LYS A 546 1.74 0.67 -6.35
N ALA A 547 2.85 -0.03 -6.08
CA ALA A 547 3.83 0.40 -5.06
C ALA A 547 4.50 1.73 -5.45
N ASP A 548 4.82 1.89 -6.73
CA ASP A 548 5.39 3.14 -7.26
C ASP A 548 4.37 4.28 -7.20
N ASN A 549 3.08 4.03 -7.47
CA ASN A 549 2.00 5.01 -7.32
C ASN A 549 1.82 5.45 -5.85
N VAL A 550 1.89 4.53 -4.88
CA VAL A 550 1.83 4.86 -3.44
C VAL A 550 3.04 5.72 -3.02
N LYS A 551 4.25 5.39 -3.52
CA LYS A 551 5.45 6.21 -3.28
C LYS A 551 5.34 7.59 -3.93
N LEU A 552 4.76 7.67 -5.13
CA LEU A 552 4.52 8.94 -5.83
C LEU A 552 3.56 9.82 -5.01
N TYR A 553 2.47 9.24 -4.53
CA TYR A 553 1.52 9.91 -3.64
C TYR A 553 2.22 10.42 -2.37
N GLY A 554 3.07 9.60 -1.74
CA GLY A 554 3.88 10.02 -0.60
C GLY A 554 4.84 11.18 -0.91
N LYS A 555 5.50 11.18 -2.07
CA LYS A 555 6.36 12.28 -2.52
C LYS A 555 5.56 13.56 -2.78
N ILE A 556 4.41 13.46 -3.43
CA ILE A 556 3.50 14.59 -3.68
C ILE A 556 3.07 15.20 -2.34
N ARG A 557 2.65 14.36 -1.39
CA ARG A 557 2.29 14.80 -0.04
C ARG A 557 3.47 15.44 0.69
N TYR A 558 4.66 14.85 0.64
CA TYR A 558 5.85 15.43 1.27
C TYR A 558 6.18 16.81 0.68
N VAL A 559 6.09 16.98 -0.64
CA VAL A 559 6.30 18.27 -1.32
C VAL A 559 5.21 19.28 -0.96
N GLN A 560 3.94 18.85 -0.88
CA GLN A 560 2.82 19.68 -0.41
C GLN A 560 3.00 20.11 1.05
N ASP A 561 3.39 19.20 1.94
CA ASP A 561 3.67 19.48 3.35
C ASP A 561 4.87 20.45 3.49
N TYR A 562 5.95 20.25 2.72
CA TYR A 562 7.11 21.16 2.72
C TYR A 562 6.79 22.56 2.17
N ASN A 563 5.91 22.64 1.17
CA ASN A 563 5.39 23.93 0.68
C ASN A 563 4.46 24.59 1.71
N SER A 564 3.68 23.79 2.45
CA SER A 564 2.83 24.30 3.52
C SER A 564 3.62 24.79 4.74
N GLU A 565 4.77 24.18 5.05
CA GLU A 565 5.66 24.59 6.14
C GLU A 565 6.37 25.93 5.83
N ARG A 566 6.64 26.22 4.55
CA ARG A 566 7.06 27.58 4.11
C ARG A 566 6.00 28.67 4.29
N VAL A 567 4.73 28.31 4.51
CA VAL A 567 3.61 29.26 4.64
C VAL A 567 3.26 29.56 6.11
N ILE A 568 3.87 28.90 7.10
CA ILE A 568 3.49 29.04 8.53
C ILE A 568 3.91 30.38 9.17
N SER A 569 4.64 31.28 8.49
CA SER A 569 4.90 32.63 9.03
C SER A 569 3.77 33.66 8.83
N ARG A 570 2.61 33.30 8.27
CA ARG A 570 1.47 34.23 8.20
C ARG A 570 0.12 33.55 8.49
N GLY A 571 -0.28 33.68 9.76
CA GLY A 571 -1.64 34.01 10.18
C GLY A 571 -2.85 33.24 9.62
N SER A 572 -3.55 32.58 10.56
CA SER A 572 -4.98 32.24 10.56
C SER A 572 -5.41 30.94 9.88
N LYS A 573 -5.84 30.00 10.74
CA LYS A 573 -6.68 28.85 10.40
C LYS A 573 -7.98 29.34 9.75
N LYS A 574 -8.28 28.84 8.55
CA LYS A 574 -9.65 28.57 8.12
C LYS A 574 -9.67 27.22 7.40
N TYR A 575 -10.36 26.26 8.01
CA TYR A 575 -10.77 25.01 7.37
C TYR A 575 -11.55 25.37 6.10
N VAL A 576 -10.92 25.19 4.94
CA VAL A 576 -11.64 25.16 3.65
C VAL A 576 -11.78 23.69 3.33
N GLU A 577 -13.00 23.21 3.54
CA GLU A 577 -13.46 21.89 3.11
C GLU A 577 -13.48 21.90 1.58
N ASP A 578 -12.55 21.15 1.02
CA ASP A 578 -12.22 21.11 -0.40
C ASP A 578 -13.29 20.32 -1.16
N LEU A 579 -14.22 21.03 -1.80
CA LEU A 579 -15.47 20.47 -2.30
C LEU A 579 -15.38 19.88 -3.72
N GLU A 580 -14.19 19.59 -4.24
CA GLU A 580 -13.99 19.48 -5.69
C GLU A 580 -13.35 18.17 -6.23
N GLY A 581 -13.26 17.11 -5.42
CA GLY A 581 -12.74 15.79 -5.84
C GLY A 581 -13.84 14.74 -6.04
N GLY A 582 -14.43 14.64 -7.25
CA GLY A 582 -15.47 13.63 -7.54
C GLY A 582 -15.00 12.38 -8.28
N PHE A 583 -13.83 12.40 -8.93
CA PHE A 583 -13.33 11.26 -9.73
C PHE A 583 -11.83 10.98 -9.51
N SER A 584 -10.99 12.03 -9.40
CA SER A 584 -9.61 11.88 -8.88
C SER A 584 -9.63 11.39 -7.43
N SER A 585 -10.62 11.81 -6.66
CA SER A 585 -10.83 11.35 -5.28
C SER A 585 -10.92 9.84 -5.18
N ASP A 586 -11.48 9.07 -6.11
CA ASP A 586 -11.56 7.62 -5.86
C ASP A 586 -10.21 6.91 -6.02
N VAL A 587 -9.43 7.31 -7.02
CA VAL A 587 -8.09 6.75 -7.26
C VAL A 587 -7.09 7.30 -6.25
N GLU A 588 -7.13 8.61 -6.03
CA GLU A 588 -6.33 9.30 -5.04
C GLU A 588 -6.74 8.90 -3.63
N SER A 589 -8.03 8.78 -3.28
CA SER A 589 -8.49 8.24 -1.98
C SER A 589 -8.12 6.78 -1.83
N LYS A 590 -8.08 5.99 -2.91
CA LYS A 590 -7.60 4.61 -2.84
C LYS A 590 -6.10 4.56 -2.52
N TYR A 591 -5.27 5.35 -3.20
CA TYR A 591 -3.84 5.40 -2.92
C TYR A 591 -3.50 6.16 -1.64
N LYS A 592 -4.28 7.17 -1.27
CA LYS A 592 -4.26 7.90 0.00
C LYS A 592 -4.62 6.99 1.14
N LYS A 593 -5.69 6.20 1.01
CA LYS A 593 -6.07 5.21 2.01
C LYS A 593 -5.01 4.13 2.14
N MET A 594 -4.45 3.64 1.02
CA MET A 594 -3.33 2.70 1.06
C MET A 594 -2.09 3.31 1.72
N TYR A 595 -1.78 4.58 1.44
CA TYR A 595 -0.67 5.32 2.05
C TYR A 595 -0.90 5.61 3.54
N GLU A 596 -2.08 6.08 3.91
CA GLU A 596 -2.49 6.35 5.30
C GLU A 596 -2.57 5.06 6.11
N ASP A 597 -3.04 3.96 5.53
CA ASP A 597 -3.04 2.64 6.17
C ASP A 597 -1.61 2.11 6.38
N ASP A 598 -0.68 2.39 5.45
CA ASP A 598 0.75 2.02 5.58
C ASP A 598 1.52 2.92 6.56
N ILE A 599 1.16 4.20 6.68
CA ILE A 599 1.83 5.17 7.57
C ILE A 599 1.21 5.26 8.96
N ASN A 600 -0.06 4.93 9.13
CA ASN A 600 -0.73 5.03 10.42
C ASN A 600 -0.27 3.89 11.34
N PRO A 601 0.52 4.19 12.39
CA PRO A 601 1.02 3.17 13.31
C PRO A 601 -0.13 2.45 14.05
N PHE A 602 -1.29 3.09 14.22
CA PHE A 602 -2.47 2.49 14.83
C PHE A 602 -3.28 1.60 13.87
N ALA A 603 -3.23 1.86 12.56
CA ALA A 603 -3.85 0.97 11.56
C ALA A 603 -3.02 -0.31 11.42
N ALA A 604 -1.69 -0.16 11.33
CA ALA A 604 -0.74 -1.27 11.38
C ALA A 604 -0.85 -2.04 12.70
N PHE A 605 -0.95 -1.34 13.84
CA PHE A 605 -1.15 -1.95 15.15
C PHE A 605 -2.51 -2.64 15.28
N SER A 606 -3.64 -2.03 14.87
CA SER A 606 -4.96 -2.69 14.97
C SER A 606 -5.09 -3.87 14.01
N LYS A 607 -4.39 -3.84 12.87
CA LYS A 607 -4.28 -4.98 11.96
C LYS A 607 -3.44 -6.09 12.60
N LYS A 608 -2.29 -5.75 13.18
CA LYS A 608 -1.43 -6.68 13.92
C LYS A 608 -2.13 -7.26 15.16
N GLU A 609 -2.90 -6.45 15.89
CA GLU A 609 -3.71 -6.85 17.03
C GLU A 609 -4.86 -7.75 16.59
N ARG A 610 -5.60 -7.42 15.51
CA ARG A 610 -6.63 -8.32 14.95
C ARG A 610 -6.05 -9.63 14.48
N ASP A 611 -4.86 -9.62 13.86
CA ASP A 611 -4.17 -10.83 13.41
C ASP A 611 -3.66 -11.64 14.61
N GLN A 612 -3.22 -10.98 15.68
CA GLN A 612 -2.79 -11.62 16.92
C GLN A 612 -3.97 -12.21 17.69
N ARG A 613 -5.08 -11.47 17.84
CA ARG A 613 -6.35 -11.99 18.36
C ARG A 613 -6.85 -13.15 17.51
N TYR A 614 -6.75 -13.06 16.18
CA TYR A 614 -7.11 -14.15 15.28
C TYR A 614 -6.21 -15.38 15.48
N LYS A 615 -4.91 -15.20 15.75
CA LYS A 615 -4.00 -16.29 16.09
C LYS A 615 -4.30 -16.90 17.47
N GLU A 616 -4.67 -16.07 18.45
CA GLU A 616 -5.05 -16.44 19.82
C GLU A 616 -6.41 -17.16 19.90
N LEU A 617 -7.29 -17.01 18.88
CA LEU A 617 -8.53 -17.78 18.80
C LEU A 617 -8.22 -19.29 18.70
N GLY A 618 -8.90 -20.08 19.53
CA GLY A 618 -8.85 -21.54 19.47
C GLY A 618 -9.35 -22.07 18.12
N LEU A 619 -8.97 -23.30 17.77
CA LEU A 619 -9.34 -23.93 16.48
C LEU A 619 -10.87 -23.91 16.24
N ARG A 620 -11.67 -24.09 17.31
CA ARG A 620 -13.14 -24.03 17.23
C ARG A 620 -13.65 -22.62 16.92
N ASP A 621 -13.10 -21.60 17.57
CA ASP A 621 -13.50 -20.21 17.34
C ASP A 621 -13.05 -19.70 15.96
N LYS A 622 -11.91 -20.17 15.44
CA LYS A 622 -11.47 -19.90 14.05
C LYS A 622 -12.43 -20.47 13.02
N ILE A 623 -12.93 -21.69 13.25
CA ILE A 623 -13.93 -22.32 12.37
C ILE A 623 -15.25 -21.55 12.45
N THR A 624 -15.70 -21.17 13.64
CA THR A 624 -16.92 -20.36 13.82
C THR A 624 -16.80 -18.97 13.20
N LEU A 625 -15.67 -18.30 13.34
CA LEU A 625 -15.45 -16.96 12.78
C LEU A 625 -15.31 -17.00 11.25
N SER A 626 -14.65 -18.03 10.71
CA SER A 626 -14.54 -18.23 9.26
C SER A 626 -15.87 -18.64 8.64
N SER A 627 -16.62 -19.54 9.28
CA SER A 627 -17.98 -19.90 8.90
C SER A 627 -18.92 -18.70 8.99
N GLY A 628 -18.87 -17.93 10.08
CA GLY A 628 -19.63 -16.70 10.27
C GLY A 628 -19.31 -15.63 9.21
N ARG A 629 -18.03 -15.40 8.88
CA ARG A 629 -17.64 -14.49 7.79
C ARG A 629 -18.08 -14.99 6.42
N PHE A 630 -18.00 -16.29 6.16
CA PHE A 630 -18.45 -16.90 4.92
C PHE A 630 -19.97 -16.77 4.74
N LEU A 631 -20.71 -17.03 5.82
CA LEU A 631 -22.17 -16.87 5.87
C LEU A 631 -22.59 -15.42 5.72
N LEU A 632 -21.95 -14.46 6.40
CA LEU A 632 -22.32 -13.04 6.30
C LEU A 632 -21.79 -12.35 5.04
N GLY A 633 -20.64 -12.77 4.53
CA GLY A 633 -19.97 -12.15 3.39
C GLY A 633 -20.57 -12.52 2.04
N ASN A 634 -21.21 -13.68 1.91
CA ASN A 634 -21.78 -14.15 0.65
C ASN A 634 -23.31 -14.08 0.65
N LYS A 635 -23.90 -13.39 -0.34
CA LYS A 635 -25.36 -13.26 -0.47
C LYS A 635 -26.06 -14.62 -0.59
N TYR A 636 -25.46 -15.58 -1.30
CA TYR A 636 -26.02 -16.91 -1.49
C TYR A 636 -25.97 -17.77 -0.23
N ALA A 637 -24.91 -17.62 0.57
CA ALA A 637 -24.78 -18.33 1.84
C ALA A 637 -25.82 -17.86 2.87
N ARG A 638 -26.13 -16.55 2.90
CA ARG A 638 -27.24 -16.01 3.72
C ARG A 638 -28.59 -16.58 3.31
N THR A 639 -28.87 -16.60 2.01
CA THR A 639 -30.12 -17.16 1.48
C THR A 639 -30.24 -18.66 1.77
N PHE A 640 -29.15 -19.41 1.62
CA PHE A 640 -29.10 -20.84 1.94
C PHE A 640 -29.38 -21.11 3.43
N VAL A 641 -28.73 -20.38 4.35
CA VAL A 641 -28.98 -20.55 5.79
C VAL A 641 -30.40 -20.16 6.17
N PHE A 642 -30.97 -19.12 5.55
CA PHE A 642 -32.36 -18.71 5.78
C PHE A 642 -33.36 -19.81 5.36
N PHE A 643 -33.18 -20.43 4.20
CA PHE A 643 -34.04 -21.54 3.79
C PHE A 643 -33.77 -22.82 4.58
N TYR A 644 -32.52 -23.06 4.98
CA TYR A 644 -32.15 -24.18 5.84
C TYR A 644 -32.79 -24.08 7.22
N THR A 645 -32.79 -22.90 7.86
CA THR A 645 -33.47 -22.71 9.15
C THR A 645 -34.97 -22.87 8.99
N ILE A 646 -35.60 -22.33 7.95
CA ILE A 646 -37.02 -22.56 7.65
C ILE A 646 -37.32 -24.05 7.47
N GLY A 647 -36.51 -24.77 6.68
CA GLY A 647 -36.66 -26.22 6.47
C GLY A 647 -36.53 -27.01 7.77
N LEU A 648 -35.59 -26.63 8.64
CA LEU A 648 -35.41 -27.25 9.94
C LEU A 648 -36.61 -26.99 10.87
N HIS A 649 -37.17 -25.77 10.85
CA HIS A 649 -38.39 -25.46 11.62
C HIS A 649 -39.59 -26.27 11.10
N ILE A 650 -39.76 -26.41 9.78
CA ILE A 650 -40.80 -27.26 9.19
C ILE A 650 -40.61 -28.72 9.61
N LEU A 651 -39.37 -29.22 9.60
CA LEU A 651 -39.06 -30.60 10.00
C LEU A 651 -39.36 -30.83 11.49
N VAL A 652 -38.94 -29.93 12.38
CA VAL A 652 -39.25 -30.00 13.80
C VAL A 652 -40.76 -29.93 14.04
N PHE A 653 -41.46 -29.03 13.34
CA PHE A 653 -42.92 -28.93 13.43
C PHE A 653 -43.62 -30.20 12.94
N THR A 654 -43.10 -30.82 11.89
CA THR A 654 -43.63 -32.09 11.36
C THR A 654 -43.36 -33.26 12.31
N CYS A 655 -42.18 -33.30 12.93
CA CYS A 655 -41.85 -34.28 13.97
C CYS A 655 -42.74 -34.12 15.20
N LEU A 656 -42.91 -32.89 15.70
CA LEU A 656 -43.79 -32.60 16.83
C LEU A 656 -45.26 -32.90 16.49
N TYR A 657 -45.71 -32.60 15.27
CA TYR A 657 -47.04 -32.95 14.79
C TYR A 657 -47.25 -34.46 14.70
N ARG A 658 -46.27 -35.20 14.17
CA ARG A 658 -46.29 -36.68 14.15
C ARG A 658 -46.27 -37.27 15.55
N MET A 659 -45.45 -36.74 16.45
CA MET A 659 -45.37 -37.17 17.85
C MET A 659 -46.68 -36.89 18.60
N SER A 660 -47.30 -35.73 18.36
CA SER A 660 -48.61 -35.36 18.88
C SER A 660 -49.72 -36.24 18.32
N ALA A 661 -49.71 -36.54 17.02
CA ALA A 661 -50.66 -37.44 16.37
C ALA A 661 -50.53 -38.88 16.90
N LEU A 662 -49.30 -39.37 17.09
CA LEU A 662 -49.02 -40.67 17.70
C LEU A 662 -49.46 -40.72 19.18
N SER A 663 -49.26 -39.63 19.93
CA SER A 663 -49.74 -39.52 21.31
C SER A 663 -51.27 -39.46 21.39
N TYR A 664 -51.94 -38.87 20.41
CA TYR A 664 -53.41 -38.88 20.30
C TYR A 664 -53.95 -40.27 19.97
N LEU A 665 -53.25 -41.03 19.11
CA LEU A 665 -53.57 -42.42 18.79
C LEU A 665 -53.32 -43.36 19.98
N SER A 666 -52.24 -43.13 20.74
CA SER A 666 -51.91 -43.92 21.94
C SER A 666 -52.91 -43.77 23.09
N HIS A 667 -53.58 -42.61 23.22
CA HIS A 667 -54.67 -42.43 24.18
C HIS A 667 -56.05 -42.80 23.64
N GLY A 668 -56.16 -43.18 22.36
CA GLY A 668 -57.41 -43.61 21.73
C GLY A 668 -57.80 -45.08 22.00
N GLU A 669 -56.84 -45.92 22.40
CA GLU A 669 -57.07 -47.36 22.64
C GLU A 669 -57.25 -47.76 24.11
N GLU A 670 -57.19 -46.83 25.07
CA GLU A 670 -57.32 -47.13 26.50
C GLU A 670 -58.76 -47.37 27.00
N SER A 671 -59.77 -47.38 26.13
CA SER A 671 -61.17 -47.61 26.54
C SER A 671 -61.65 -49.06 26.47
N LEU A 672 -60.88 -50.04 25.96
CA LEU A 672 -61.47 -51.36 25.62
C LEU A 672 -60.73 -52.63 26.04
N VAL A 673 -59.72 -52.59 26.92
CA VAL A 673 -59.14 -53.84 27.46
C VAL A 673 -58.86 -53.73 28.96
N SER A 674 -59.93 -53.60 29.73
CA SER A 674 -59.93 -54.01 31.13
C SER A 674 -60.23 -55.50 31.20
N GLU A 675 -59.20 -56.35 31.24
CA GLU A 675 -59.16 -57.67 31.91
C GLU A 675 -58.01 -58.54 31.34
N LYS A 676 -56.92 -58.65 32.10
CA LYS A 676 -56.43 -59.94 32.65
C LYS A 676 -55.09 -59.77 33.34
N ASN A 677 -55.17 -59.85 34.66
CA ASN A 677 -54.09 -60.25 35.56
C ASN A 677 -53.37 -61.51 35.06
N LEU A 678 -52.03 -61.55 35.19
CA LEU A 678 -51.25 -62.71 35.66
C LEU A 678 -49.73 -62.39 35.79
N ASN A 679 -49.37 -61.97 37.01
CA ASN A 679 -48.30 -62.51 37.87
C ASN A 679 -46.94 -63.03 37.33
N LEU A 680 -45.88 -62.37 37.88
CA LEU A 680 -44.60 -62.85 38.45
C LEU A 680 -43.43 -63.28 37.51
N PRO A 681 -42.15 -63.26 37.97
CA PRO A 681 -41.56 -62.60 39.15
C PRO A 681 -40.19 -61.89 38.94
N HIS A 682 -39.77 -61.23 40.02
CA HIS A 682 -38.51 -60.56 40.34
C HIS A 682 -37.18 -61.32 40.12
N ALA A 683 -36.15 -60.47 39.96
CA ALA A 683 -34.75 -60.59 40.41
C ALA A 683 -33.71 -61.22 39.47
N LEU A 684 -32.88 -60.36 38.87
CA LEU A 684 -31.50 -60.08 39.33
C LEU A 684 -31.01 -58.73 38.78
#